data_AF-A0A6P0TE22-F1
#
_entry.id   AF-A0A6P0TE22-F1
#
_cell.length_a   1.000
_cell.length_b   1.000
_cell.length_c   1.000
_cell.angle_alpha   90.00
_cell.angle_beta   90.00
_cell.angle_gamma   90.00
#
_symmetry.space_group_name_H-M   'P 1'
#
loop_
_entity.id
_entity.type
_entity.pdbx_description
1 polymer ?
#
loop_
_entity_poly.entity_id
_entity_poly.type
_entity_poly.pdbx_seq_one_letter_code
_entity_poly.pdbx_strand_id
1 'polypeptide(L)'
;MSSNVIFIHPDGADPSHFAAARFESVGPDGRLNWDTAPESAVYLGHLDDAIVATSNAGAVVHAYGIKAVAPSFGFDENGDEYVSLAGLQGQNVDGSEGDFTILEEAAAAGRPTAIINSGFIAEPGTGVFFADAVSRRDREGITAQLFFDADSDGTIADNATPRAKYNVIMGAGEQDYLPVGVTGVFGEGTRTDGVNLIEIAEDLGYTIVYNQDQLDALDPSTELVLGLFAANDNFNEFPEGFLIENGFVDADGELVTYGQPVVDAPNPDGLVLDTDGDGFTDPPTVGDMLEATLALDLFANEGDEAGEGFFIVLEEEGTDNFGNTNNARGSIDATLHADQAIGVAKNFVENVQANTFVITAADSAGGSMEIDDVSGETVGTLTTQRQLDEEGNNSGITVPFDGTTGSDTAPFVAAPAANGNVYEFGVAWAGLPDFAGSIVTKAWGEGADRLSSTIDNTGIYRLMYESLFDVRLDAPTGVPDDLAPRQAPEPTAEVGNVIFIHPDGTSPSHWAAARFAAEGPDGRLNWDQMSDASVYLGHMDDRLVGTSNGGAVVHAYGVKPFAGSYGFDAPVDEGGEEIVALSGRPDTIMQEAQAAGKAIGIINSGFIAEPGTGVFLADVDNRGNTEEITAEILDQRPDVILGAGETDYLPVGTIGFFGEEGTREDGRNLIQEAQNAGYTVVFTREQLLAIDTDNTDKLLGIFGAEDTYNDLFEDELREAGLVDENGDLILYGQPPLNPNPPTIAEMVSVALPILDADPDGFFLVMEEEATDNFGNDNNAIGTITAAIRADEAIGVAMDFVDNTDPNTLIITAADSDAGGLEVDDIPIGGFGLPNDAVDESATPFTLRVQAATQAFGSGADGVLVQVDDIDGSNDVPGFSTDVFEPFITGAPDADGDIFEFGVAWATRSDVAGGIVSKTYGLNADLLPDTTDNTDIYRVMYQTLFGVAPEDVAPVADLEVGLFDADTNELISLINNDTEILESDLRNRSVTIAASVSEDSEFFGAVGSVELDLNDGQTIQVENVEPYALFGDRRGDFKGLSDFLGTGTNTIEFDLFSERRLNGDLLGSVSRSFEIVDDIPDTPVGELDLEIGLYNTVTDELIAPLQDGSAISVGDLADGNITVAAFVAGEGEIGSVKLDLNDGAVVQTENVEPYALFGDRRGDLFDGSIGLGQNTVEFEVYSKRGLNGELLGTATIDFTLVESVPV
;
A
#
# COMPACT_ATOMS: atom_id res chain seq x y z
N MET A 1 1.22 -23.83 -28.16
CA MET A 1 0.53 -25.11 -28.47
C MET A 1 -0.90 -24.90 -28.05
N SER A 2 -1.87 -25.42 -28.78
CA SER A 2 -3.27 -25.34 -28.39
C SER A 2 -3.48 -25.92 -26.99
N SER A 3 -4.11 -25.14 -26.13
CA SER A 3 -4.47 -25.45 -24.74
C SER A 3 -5.96 -25.72 -24.60
N ASN A 4 -6.33 -26.34 -23.49
CA ASN A 4 -7.71 -26.25 -23.01
C ASN A 4 -7.97 -24.85 -22.46
N VAL A 5 -9.21 -24.39 -22.52
CA VAL A 5 -9.61 -23.13 -21.89
C VAL A 5 -10.83 -23.35 -21.02
N ILE A 6 -10.77 -22.84 -19.80
CA ILE A 6 -11.89 -22.71 -18.87
C ILE A 6 -12.07 -21.23 -18.59
N PHE A 7 -13.18 -20.67 -19.07
CA PHE A 7 -13.60 -19.31 -18.75
C PHE A 7 -14.62 -19.36 -17.61
N ILE A 8 -14.33 -18.66 -16.52
CA ILE A 8 -15.20 -18.54 -15.35
C ILE A 8 -15.63 -17.07 -15.27
N HIS A 9 -16.93 -16.81 -15.36
CA HIS A 9 -17.53 -15.48 -15.28
C HIS A 9 -18.24 -15.36 -13.93
N PRO A 10 -17.58 -14.85 -12.86
CA PRO A 10 -18.24 -14.49 -11.62
C PRO A 10 -18.95 -13.15 -11.81
N ASP A 11 -20.18 -13.18 -12.31
CA ASP A 11 -20.83 -11.99 -12.87
C ASP A 11 -21.00 -10.89 -11.82
N GLY A 12 -20.67 -9.63 -12.14
CA GLY A 12 -20.75 -8.54 -11.17
C GLY A 12 -19.73 -8.56 -10.01
N ALA A 13 -18.82 -9.54 -9.91
CA ALA A 13 -17.90 -9.67 -8.77
C ALA A 13 -16.59 -8.87 -8.93
N ASP A 14 -16.28 -8.05 -7.94
CA ASP A 14 -15.06 -7.24 -7.80
C ASP A 14 -14.19 -7.71 -6.61
N PRO A 15 -13.02 -7.10 -6.33
CA PRO A 15 -12.19 -7.43 -5.18
C PRO A 15 -12.92 -7.32 -3.84
N SER A 16 -13.91 -6.43 -3.71
CA SER A 16 -14.70 -6.25 -2.49
C SER A 16 -15.60 -7.46 -2.24
N HIS A 17 -16.20 -8.05 -3.28
CA HIS A 17 -16.88 -9.36 -3.22
C HIS A 17 -15.97 -10.45 -2.65
N PHE A 18 -14.77 -10.59 -3.20
CA PHE A 18 -13.79 -11.57 -2.71
C PHE A 18 -13.27 -11.23 -1.30
N ALA A 19 -13.18 -9.96 -0.90
CA ALA A 19 -12.80 -9.56 0.44
C ALA A 19 -13.85 -10.00 1.49
N ALA A 20 -15.14 -9.75 1.25
CA ALA A 20 -16.21 -10.18 2.16
C ALA A 20 -16.26 -11.71 2.29
N ALA A 21 -16.19 -12.43 1.16
CA ALA A 21 -16.14 -13.88 1.13
C ALA A 21 -14.92 -14.44 1.88
N ARG A 22 -13.75 -13.80 1.75
CA ARG A 22 -12.53 -14.17 2.46
C ARG A 22 -12.68 -13.96 3.97
N PHE A 23 -13.16 -12.79 4.38
CA PHE A 23 -13.36 -12.45 5.79
C PHE A 23 -14.27 -13.47 6.45
N GLU A 24 -15.40 -13.81 5.84
CA GLU A 24 -16.33 -14.79 6.41
C GLU A 24 -15.73 -16.22 6.48
N SER A 25 -15.08 -16.67 5.41
CA SER A 25 -14.74 -18.09 5.26
C SER A 25 -13.37 -18.48 5.83
N VAL A 26 -12.33 -17.69 5.58
CA VAL A 26 -10.92 -18.03 5.86
C VAL A 26 -10.20 -16.98 6.69
N GLY A 27 -10.84 -15.84 6.96
CA GLY A 27 -10.31 -14.74 7.76
C GLY A 27 -9.45 -13.79 6.94
N PRO A 28 -9.11 -12.60 7.46
CA PRO A 28 -8.46 -11.55 6.69
C PRO A 28 -7.02 -11.89 6.25
N ASP A 29 -6.31 -12.75 6.99
CA ASP A 29 -5.01 -13.31 6.56
C ASP A 29 -5.15 -14.55 5.65
N GLY A 30 -6.37 -15.08 5.52
CA GLY A 30 -6.67 -16.23 4.68
C GLY A 30 -6.53 -15.93 3.18
N ARG A 31 -6.58 -16.99 2.38
CA ARG A 31 -6.57 -16.91 0.92
C ARG A 31 -7.68 -17.79 0.37
N LEU A 32 -8.55 -17.19 -0.44
CA LEU A 32 -9.49 -17.90 -1.31
C LEU A 32 -8.72 -18.57 -2.47
N ASN A 33 -9.36 -19.42 -3.26
CA ASN A 33 -8.73 -19.97 -4.45
C ASN A 33 -8.40 -18.86 -5.47
N TRP A 34 -9.29 -17.86 -5.62
CA TRP A 34 -9.09 -16.68 -6.45
C TRP A 34 -7.81 -15.90 -6.09
N ASP A 35 -7.48 -15.81 -4.81
CA ASP A 35 -6.26 -15.13 -4.33
C ASP A 35 -4.96 -15.84 -4.68
N THR A 36 -5.04 -17.10 -5.11
CA THR A 36 -3.86 -17.91 -5.42
C THR A 36 -3.51 -17.93 -6.90
N ALA A 37 -4.15 -17.08 -7.71
CA ALA A 37 -3.79 -16.92 -9.10
C ALA A 37 -2.35 -16.40 -9.24
N PRO A 38 -1.55 -16.98 -10.15
CA PRO A 38 -0.20 -16.49 -10.43
C PRO A 38 -0.15 -15.22 -11.28
N GLU A 39 -1.29 -14.69 -11.73
CA GLU A 39 -1.34 -13.51 -12.60
C GLU A 39 -2.63 -12.72 -12.32
N SER A 40 -2.55 -11.39 -12.32
CA SER A 40 -3.71 -10.52 -12.13
C SER A 40 -3.69 -9.26 -13.00
N ALA A 41 -4.88 -8.77 -13.34
CA ALA A 41 -5.07 -7.61 -14.20
C ALA A 41 -6.25 -6.75 -13.77
N VAL A 42 -6.11 -5.44 -13.85
CA VAL A 42 -7.24 -4.51 -13.81
C VAL A 42 -7.98 -4.62 -15.14
N TYR A 43 -9.28 -4.88 -15.09
CA TYR A 43 -10.12 -5.09 -16.27
C TYR A 43 -10.82 -3.79 -16.70
N LEU A 44 -10.77 -3.47 -17.99
CA LEU A 44 -11.39 -2.27 -18.57
C LEU A 44 -12.64 -2.64 -19.38
N GLY A 45 -13.80 -2.43 -18.79
CA GLY A 45 -15.08 -3.01 -19.22
C GLY A 45 -15.91 -2.25 -20.26
N HIS A 46 -15.50 -1.07 -20.72
CA HIS A 46 -16.38 -0.22 -21.54
C HIS A 46 -16.86 -0.87 -22.86
N LEU A 47 -18.01 -0.39 -23.33
CA LEU A 47 -18.74 -0.79 -24.53
C LEU A 47 -18.62 0.26 -25.65
N ASP A 48 -19.21 -0.03 -26.81
CA ASP A 48 -19.26 0.89 -27.97
C ASP A 48 -20.13 2.13 -27.69
N ASP A 49 -21.13 2.02 -26.81
CA ASP A 49 -22.09 3.09 -26.52
C ASP A 49 -22.25 3.44 -25.03
N ALA A 50 -21.39 2.89 -24.17
CA ALA A 50 -21.44 3.07 -22.71
C ALA A 50 -20.07 2.84 -22.05
N ILE A 51 -19.79 3.53 -20.94
CA ILE A 51 -18.57 3.26 -20.15
C ILE A 51 -18.74 2.06 -19.20
N VAL A 52 -19.98 1.76 -18.79
CA VAL A 52 -20.34 0.60 -18.00
C VAL A 52 -20.79 -0.54 -18.92
N ALA A 53 -20.21 -1.72 -18.74
CA ALA A 53 -20.73 -2.92 -19.40
C ALA A 53 -21.97 -3.43 -18.68
N THR A 54 -22.93 -3.94 -19.45
CA THR A 54 -24.05 -4.72 -18.94
C THR A 54 -23.79 -6.20 -19.20
N SER A 55 -24.29 -7.10 -18.34
CA SER A 55 -24.05 -8.56 -18.42
C SER A 55 -24.17 -9.12 -19.85
N ASN A 56 -25.14 -8.61 -20.62
CA ASN A 56 -25.34 -9.03 -22.01
C ASN A 56 -24.34 -8.49 -23.02
N ALA A 57 -24.01 -7.20 -22.98
CA ALA A 57 -23.08 -6.63 -23.95
C ALA A 57 -21.64 -7.00 -23.59
N GLY A 58 -21.29 -7.08 -22.29
CA GLY A 58 -20.00 -7.58 -21.82
C GLY A 58 -19.77 -9.04 -22.21
N ALA A 59 -20.78 -9.91 -22.08
CA ALA A 59 -20.73 -11.28 -22.59
C ALA A 59 -20.51 -11.34 -24.11
N VAL A 60 -21.10 -10.42 -24.90
CA VAL A 60 -20.80 -10.31 -26.34
C VAL A 60 -19.33 -9.99 -26.56
N VAL A 61 -18.73 -9.09 -25.77
CA VAL A 61 -17.30 -8.79 -25.87
C VAL A 61 -16.47 -10.05 -25.60
N HIS A 62 -16.77 -10.82 -24.56
CA HIS A 62 -16.06 -12.06 -24.24
C HIS A 62 -16.25 -13.17 -25.29
N ALA A 63 -17.42 -13.23 -25.94
CA ALA A 63 -17.76 -14.26 -26.93
C ALA A 63 -17.26 -13.94 -28.35
N TYR A 64 -17.18 -12.66 -28.73
CA TYR A 64 -16.85 -12.19 -30.08
C TYR A 64 -15.54 -11.40 -30.17
N GLY A 65 -15.03 -10.81 -29.09
CA GLY A 65 -13.82 -9.99 -29.08
C GLY A 65 -13.96 -8.60 -29.70
N ILE A 66 -15.17 -8.05 -29.72
CA ILE A 66 -15.49 -6.73 -30.28
C ILE A 66 -16.15 -5.85 -29.21
N LYS A 67 -16.08 -4.53 -29.37
CA LYS A 67 -16.93 -3.61 -28.60
C LYS A 67 -18.38 -3.75 -29.08
N ALA A 68 -19.29 -3.98 -28.14
CA ALA A 68 -20.70 -4.22 -28.41
C ALA A 68 -21.53 -3.01 -27.95
N VAL A 69 -22.75 -2.87 -28.47
CA VAL A 69 -23.71 -1.84 -28.01
C VAL A 69 -24.66 -2.44 -26.96
N ALA A 70 -25.12 -1.64 -26.02
CA ALA A 70 -26.07 -2.06 -24.99
C ALA A 70 -27.53 -1.69 -25.35
N PRO A 71 -28.52 -2.59 -25.16
CA PRO A 71 -28.39 -4.02 -24.92
C PRO A 71 -28.28 -4.80 -26.24
N SER A 72 -27.29 -5.66 -26.37
CA SER A 72 -27.17 -6.61 -27.49
C SER A 72 -27.10 -8.06 -27.02
N PHE A 73 -27.40 -8.98 -27.94
CA PHE A 73 -27.28 -10.43 -27.76
C PHE A 73 -26.99 -11.04 -29.15
N GLY A 74 -25.78 -10.80 -29.66
CA GLY A 74 -25.37 -11.27 -31.01
C GLY A 74 -25.70 -10.33 -32.19
N PHE A 75 -26.38 -9.20 -31.95
CA PHE A 75 -26.74 -8.23 -33.00
C PHE A 75 -26.26 -6.81 -32.68
N ASP A 76 -25.83 -6.08 -33.71
CA ASP A 76 -25.43 -4.69 -33.65
C ASP A 76 -26.63 -3.71 -33.60
N GLU A 77 -26.33 -2.40 -33.47
CA GLU A 77 -27.34 -1.32 -33.46
C GLU A 77 -28.21 -1.25 -34.73
N ASN A 78 -27.76 -1.82 -35.84
CA ASN A 78 -28.47 -1.86 -37.11
C ASN A 78 -29.35 -3.12 -37.25
N GLY A 79 -29.25 -4.04 -36.30
CA GLY A 79 -29.89 -5.35 -36.33
C GLY A 79 -29.21 -6.33 -37.29
N ASP A 80 -27.95 -6.09 -37.64
CA ASP A 80 -27.09 -7.03 -38.35
C ASP A 80 -26.35 -7.91 -37.31
N GLU A 81 -26.08 -9.17 -37.65
CA GLU A 81 -25.34 -10.08 -36.77
C GLU A 81 -23.91 -9.56 -36.54
N TYR A 82 -23.42 -9.72 -35.31
CA TYR A 82 -22.04 -9.43 -35.00
C TYR A 82 -21.09 -10.36 -35.76
N VAL A 83 -19.92 -9.84 -36.09
CA VAL A 83 -18.82 -10.61 -36.68
C VAL A 83 -17.70 -10.63 -35.65
N SER A 84 -17.26 -11.82 -35.28
CA SER A 84 -16.18 -11.99 -34.30
C SER A 84 -14.90 -11.29 -34.77
N LEU A 85 -14.03 -10.92 -33.85
CA LEU A 85 -12.75 -10.29 -34.15
C LEU A 85 -11.89 -11.18 -35.06
N ALA A 86 -11.89 -12.49 -34.81
CA ALA A 86 -11.27 -13.46 -35.69
C ALA A 86 -11.89 -13.39 -37.10
N GLY A 87 -13.20 -13.20 -37.21
CA GLY A 87 -13.94 -13.12 -38.47
C GLY A 87 -13.59 -11.86 -39.24
N LEU A 88 -13.56 -10.72 -38.55
CA LEU A 88 -13.14 -9.42 -39.08
C LEU A 88 -11.69 -9.46 -39.60
N GLN A 89 -10.81 -10.21 -38.93
CA GLN A 89 -9.41 -10.39 -39.32
C GLN A 89 -9.19 -11.54 -40.32
N GLY A 90 -10.25 -12.30 -40.65
CA GLY A 90 -10.19 -13.45 -41.54
C GLY A 90 -9.31 -14.60 -41.02
N GLN A 91 -9.28 -14.78 -39.70
CA GLN A 91 -8.49 -15.79 -38.97
C GLN A 91 -9.32 -16.95 -38.42
N ASN A 92 -10.65 -16.93 -38.61
CA ASN A 92 -11.59 -17.99 -38.21
C ASN A 92 -11.14 -19.40 -38.59
N VAL A 93 -11.44 -20.36 -37.72
CA VAL A 93 -11.09 -21.77 -37.93
C VAL A 93 -11.81 -22.34 -39.15
N ASP A 94 -11.14 -23.20 -39.92
CA ASP A 94 -11.74 -23.86 -41.09
C ASP A 94 -13.07 -24.54 -40.75
N GLY A 95 -14.18 -24.03 -41.31
CA GLY A 95 -15.53 -24.57 -41.09
C GLY A 95 -16.41 -23.75 -40.16
N SER A 96 -15.90 -22.66 -39.57
CA SER A 96 -16.68 -21.63 -38.89
C SER A 96 -17.11 -20.51 -39.84
N GLU A 97 -18.16 -19.77 -39.44
CA GLU A 97 -18.64 -18.57 -40.12
C GLU A 97 -18.18 -17.31 -39.34
N GLY A 98 -18.39 -16.12 -39.91
CA GLY A 98 -17.84 -14.86 -39.36
C GLY A 98 -18.51 -14.43 -38.05
N ASP A 99 -19.76 -14.84 -37.90
CA ASP A 99 -20.71 -14.63 -36.83
C ASP A 99 -20.60 -15.66 -35.69
N PHE A 100 -19.70 -16.63 -35.79
CA PHE A 100 -19.53 -17.62 -34.74
C PHE A 100 -18.86 -17.01 -33.50
N THR A 101 -19.39 -17.35 -32.34
CA THR A 101 -18.73 -17.13 -31.04
C THR A 101 -17.50 -18.04 -30.91
N ILE A 102 -16.66 -17.77 -29.92
CA ILE A 102 -15.53 -18.68 -29.60
C ILE A 102 -15.99 -20.11 -29.23
N LEU A 103 -17.13 -20.28 -28.57
CA LEU A 103 -17.70 -21.58 -28.21
C LEU A 103 -18.18 -22.32 -29.47
N GLU A 104 -18.82 -21.61 -30.40
CA GLU A 104 -19.27 -22.18 -31.67
C GLU A 104 -18.09 -22.53 -32.60
N GLU A 105 -17.04 -21.71 -32.62
CA GLU A 105 -15.79 -22.04 -33.31
C GLU A 105 -15.12 -23.29 -32.70
N ALA A 106 -15.08 -23.41 -31.37
CA ALA A 106 -14.56 -24.60 -30.69
C ALA A 106 -15.36 -25.86 -31.05
N ALA A 107 -16.69 -25.78 -31.03
CA ALA A 107 -17.57 -26.88 -31.43
C ALA A 107 -17.40 -27.23 -32.92
N ALA A 108 -17.28 -26.24 -33.81
CA ALA A 108 -17.06 -26.44 -35.24
C ALA A 108 -15.70 -27.09 -35.53
N ALA A 109 -14.69 -26.78 -34.72
CA ALA A 109 -13.38 -27.43 -34.74
C ALA A 109 -13.39 -28.86 -34.18
N GLY A 110 -14.52 -29.33 -33.65
CA GLY A 110 -14.67 -30.67 -33.08
C GLY A 110 -14.12 -30.82 -31.66
N ARG A 111 -13.91 -29.70 -30.96
CA ARG A 111 -13.41 -29.68 -29.57
C ARG A 111 -14.55 -29.99 -28.60
N PRO A 112 -14.28 -30.68 -27.48
CA PRO A 112 -15.22 -30.79 -26.38
C PRO A 112 -15.65 -29.42 -25.87
N THR A 113 -16.94 -29.28 -25.59
CA THR A 113 -17.54 -28.02 -25.13
C THR A 113 -18.48 -28.22 -23.95
N ALA A 114 -18.42 -27.31 -22.98
CA ALA A 114 -19.36 -27.28 -21.85
C ALA A 114 -19.87 -25.86 -21.59
N ILE A 115 -21.15 -25.78 -21.20
CA ILE A 115 -21.84 -24.56 -20.78
C ILE A 115 -22.41 -24.84 -19.38
N ILE A 116 -21.99 -24.07 -18.40
CA ILE A 116 -22.38 -24.21 -16.99
C ILE A 116 -22.88 -22.85 -16.48
N ASN A 117 -24.04 -22.80 -15.86
CA ASN A 117 -24.56 -21.56 -15.26
C ASN A 117 -25.30 -21.91 -13.95
N SER A 118 -25.17 -21.06 -12.92
CA SER A 118 -25.88 -21.25 -11.64
C SER A 118 -27.39 -20.95 -11.73
N GLY A 119 -27.76 -19.95 -12.53
CA GLY A 119 -29.12 -19.64 -13.00
C GLY A 119 -29.52 -20.40 -14.26
N PHE A 120 -30.40 -19.82 -15.09
CA PHE A 120 -30.83 -20.49 -16.33
C PHE A 120 -29.86 -20.27 -17.48
N ILE A 121 -29.69 -21.30 -18.33
CA ILE A 121 -28.68 -21.30 -19.40
C ILE A 121 -28.81 -20.20 -20.46
N ALA A 122 -29.97 -19.53 -20.53
CA ALA A 122 -30.23 -18.45 -21.48
C ALA A 122 -29.86 -17.08 -20.91
N GLU A 123 -29.31 -17.01 -19.69
CA GLU A 123 -28.74 -15.77 -19.15
C GLU A 123 -27.56 -15.30 -19.98
N PRO A 124 -27.27 -13.99 -20.03
CA PRO A 124 -26.35 -13.47 -21.03
C PRO A 124 -24.91 -14.00 -20.96
N GLY A 125 -24.28 -14.19 -19.80
CA GLY A 125 -22.87 -14.61 -19.76
C GLY A 125 -22.62 -16.05 -20.24
N THR A 126 -23.67 -16.87 -20.39
CA THR A 126 -23.59 -18.17 -21.09
C THR A 126 -24.37 -18.20 -22.40
N GLY A 127 -25.56 -17.60 -22.43
CA GLY A 127 -26.49 -17.53 -23.54
C GLY A 127 -25.88 -16.97 -24.81
N VAL A 128 -25.12 -15.87 -24.69
CA VAL A 128 -24.47 -15.20 -25.81
C VAL A 128 -23.42 -16.09 -26.47
N PHE A 129 -22.83 -17.05 -25.76
CA PHE A 129 -21.84 -17.94 -26.34
C PHE A 129 -22.43 -18.98 -27.29
N PHE A 130 -23.75 -19.26 -27.25
CA PHE A 130 -24.33 -20.31 -28.09
C PHE A 130 -25.53 -19.89 -28.95
N ALA A 131 -25.98 -18.64 -28.80
CA ALA A 131 -27.18 -18.14 -29.43
C ALA A 131 -27.09 -16.67 -29.81
N ASP A 132 -27.75 -16.32 -30.91
CA ASP A 132 -28.01 -14.95 -31.33
C ASP A 132 -29.49 -14.63 -31.14
N ALA A 133 -29.82 -13.51 -30.49
CA ALA A 133 -31.19 -13.08 -30.28
C ALA A 133 -31.36 -11.57 -30.36
N VAL A 134 -32.42 -11.11 -31.03
CA VAL A 134 -32.76 -9.68 -31.07
C VAL A 134 -33.15 -9.14 -29.67
N SER A 135 -33.48 -10.02 -28.74
CA SER A 135 -33.77 -9.65 -27.36
C SER A 135 -33.41 -10.76 -26.39
N ARG A 136 -32.66 -10.42 -25.33
CA ARG A 136 -32.41 -11.32 -24.19
C ARG A 136 -33.68 -11.89 -23.54
N ARG A 137 -34.83 -11.25 -23.75
CA ARG A 137 -36.14 -11.71 -23.24
C ARG A 137 -36.71 -12.91 -24.01
N ASP A 138 -36.16 -13.28 -25.16
CA ASP A 138 -36.58 -14.46 -25.91
C ASP A 138 -35.92 -15.75 -25.37
N ARG A 139 -36.11 -16.00 -24.07
CA ARG A 139 -35.53 -17.17 -23.37
C ARG A 139 -35.89 -18.49 -24.05
N GLU A 140 -37.13 -18.63 -24.55
CA GLU A 140 -37.57 -19.81 -25.29
C GLU A 140 -36.78 -20.00 -26.60
N GLY A 141 -36.57 -18.92 -27.35
CA GLY A 141 -35.80 -18.90 -28.59
C GLY A 141 -34.32 -19.21 -28.35
N ILE A 142 -33.70 -18.51 -27.41
CA ILE A 142 -32.30 -18.69 -27.00
C ILE A 142 -32.07 -20.14 -26.57
N THR A 143 -32.83 -20.66 -25.61
CA THR A 143 -32.69 -22.05 -25.11
C THR A 143 -32.83 -23.09 -26.23
N ALA A 144 -33.65 -22.83 -27.25
CA ALA A 144 -33.80 -23.76 -28.36
C ALA A 144 -32.55 -23.83 -29.26
N GLN A 145 -31.76 -22.77 -29.35
CA GLN A 145 -30.53 -22.73 -30.15
C GLN A 145 -29.42 -23.66 -29.62
N LEU A 146 -29.56 -24.22 -28.41
CA LEU A 146 -28.74 -25.34 -27.93
C LEU A 146 -28.83 -26.58 -28.85
N PHE A 147 -29.97 -26.77 -29.50
CA PHE A 147 -30.24 -27.94 -30.34
C PHE A 147 -30.50 -27.60 -31.79
N PHE A 148 -30.85 -26.36 -32.11
CA PHE A 148 -31.22 -25.92 -33.45
C PHE A 148 -30.30 -24.81 -33.96
N ASP A 149 -30.06 -24.78 -35.27
CA ASP A 149 -29.43 -23.62 -35.92
C ASP A 149 -30.47 -22.51 -36.07
N ALA A 150 -30.06 -21.24 -35.90
CA ALA A 150 -30.88 -20.06 -36.12
C ALA A 150 -30.81 -19.57 -37.58
N ASP A 151 -31.85 -18.85 -38.01
CA ASP A 151 -31.82 -17.98 -39.18
C ASP A 151 -31.23 -16.62 -38.79
N SER A 152 -30.92 -15.78 -39.79
CA SER A 152 -30.22 -14.50 -39.59
C SER A 152 -30.99 -13.40 -38.84
N ASP A 153 -32.10 -13.76 -38.21
CA ASP A 153 -32.93 -12.90 -37.36
C ASP A 153 -33.04 -13.44 -35.93
N GLY A 154 -32.18 -14.40 -35.57
CA GLY A 154 -32.12 -15.05 -34.25
C GLY A 154 -33.24 -16.04 -33.98
N THR A 155 -34.12 -16.30 -34.96
CA THR A 155 -35.20 -17.28 -34.82
C THR A 155 -34.77 -18.67 -35.29
N ILE A 156 -35.34 -19.73 -34.73
CA ILE A 156 -35.05 -21.11 -35.18
C ILE A 156 -35.39 -21.25 -36.66
N ALA A 157 -34.44 -21.74 -37.47
CA ALA A 157 -34.65 -21.83 -38.91
C ALA A 157 -35.86 -22.71 -39.28
N ASP A 158 -36.65 -22.29 -40.27
CA ASP A 158 -37.94 -22.88 -40.70
C ASP A 158 -37.89 -24.41 -41.03
N ASN A 159 -36.68 -25.00 -41.14
CA ASN A 159 -36.45 -26.44 -41.30
C ASN A 159 -35.21 -26.96 -40.51
N ALA A 160 -34.82 -26.29 -39.42
CA ALA A 160 -33.70 -26.71 -38.58
C ALA A 160 -33.91 -28.16 -38.12
N THR A 161 -32.87 -28.98 -38.29
CA THR A 161 -32.87 -30.36 -37.78
C THR A 161 -32.13 -30.33 -36.45
N PRO A 162 -32.71 -30.85 -35.36
CA PRO A 162 -32.04 -30.80 -34.07
C PRO A 162 -30.73 -31.62 -34.12
N ARG A 163 -29.68 -31.12 -33.48
CA ARG A 163 -28.37 -31.76 -33.35
C ARG A 163 -27.81 -31.54 -31.96
N ALA A 164 -26.96 -32.46 -31.50
CA ALA A 164 -26.13 -32.20 -30.33
C ALA A 164 -25.03 -31.22 -30.74
N LYS A 165 -25.16 -29.94 -30.36
CA LYS A 165 -24.15 -28.90 -30.62
C LYS A 165 -23.01 -28.98 -29.60
N TYR A 166 -23.34 -29.20 -28.33
CA TYR A 166 -22.42 -29.10 -27.19
C TYR A 166 -22.43 -30.37 -26.34
N ASN A 167 -21.31 -30.70 -25.68
CA ASN A 167 -21.19 -31.96 -24.94
C ASN A 167 -21.88 -31.90 -23.58
N VAL A 168 -21.70 -30.81 -22.85
CA VAL A 168 -22.27 -30.65 -21.51
C VAL A 168 -23.02 -29.33 -21.43
N ILE A 169 -24.26 -29.40 -20.95
CA ILE A 169 -25.13 -28.25 -20.73
C ILE A 169 -25.69 -28.42 -19.32
N MET A 170 -25.39 -27.51 -18.39
CA MET A 170 -25.81 -27.62 -16.99
C MET A 170 -26.27 -26.26 -16.44
N GLY A 171 -27.46 -26.23 -15.83
CA GLY A 171 -27.97 -25.07 -15.12
C GLY A 171 -29.43 -25.23 -14.68
N ALA A 172 -30.08 -24.11 -14.38
CA ALA A 172 -31.51 -24.03 -14.05
C ALA A 172 -32.39 -23.83 -15.30
N GLY A 173 -33.69 -23.60 -15.08
CA GLY A 173 -34.63 -23.20 -16.12
C GLY A 173 -35.34 -24.36 -16.83
N GLU A 174 -35.60 -25.50 -16.18
CA GLU A 174 -36.30 -26.65 -16.79
C GLU A 174 -37.59 -26.25 -17.52
N GLN A 175 -38.31 -25.26 -17.02
CA GLN A 175 -39.56 -24.79 -17.62
C GLN A 175 -39.39 -24.28 -19.05
N ASP A 176 -38.24 -23.67 -19.39
CA ASP A 176 -37.93 -23.13 -20.72
C ASP A 176 -37.61 -24.21 -21.76
N TYR A 177 -37.49 -25.46 -21.31
CA TYR A 177 -37.33 -26.64 -22.17
C TYR A 177 -38.67 -27.33 -22.48
N LEU A 178 -39.73 -27.03 -21.73
CA LEU A 178 -40.98 -27.77 -21.76
C LEU A 178 -42.14 -26.93 -22.34
N PRO A 179 -43.05 -27.53 -23.14
CA PRO A 179 -44.25 -26.86 -23.60
C PRO A 179 -45.22 -26.48 -22.48
N VAL A 180 -45.96 -25.38 -22.66
CA VAL A 180 -47.14 -25.06 -21.84
C VAL A 180 -48.09 -26.27 -21.80
N GLY A 181 -48.48 -26.68 -20.59
CA GLY A 181 -49.32 -27.85 -20.34
C GLY A 181 -48.56 -29.17 -20.16
N VAL A 182 -47.23 -29.18 -20.24
CA VAL A 182 -46.36 -30.31 -19.90
C VAL A 182 -45.67 -30.03 -18.57
N THR A 183 -45.75 -30.97 -17.63
CA THR A 183 -45.13 -30.84 -16.30
C THR A 183 -43.87 -31.69 -16.23
N GLY A 184 -42.73 -31.04 -15.94
CA GLY A 184 -41.43 -31.64 -15.68
C GLY A 184 -41.21 -32.04 -14.23
N VAL A 185 -39.96 -32.09 -13.81
CA VAL A 185 -39.54 -32.39 -12.43
C VAL A 185 -39.86 -31.23 -11.50
N PHE A 186 -39.58 -29.99 -11.91
CA PHE A 186 -39.67 -28.80 -11.08
C PHE A 186 -40.86 -27.89 -11.40
N GLY A 187 -41.57 -28.11 -12.51
CA GLY A 187 -42.78 -27.32 -12.80
C GLY A 187 -43.41 -27.54 -14.16
N GLU A 188 -44.43 -26.72 -14.47
CA GLU A 188 -45.07 -26.70 -15.80
C GLU A 188 -44.22 -25.87 -16.77
N GLY A 189 -44.07 -26.37 -17.99
CA GLY A 189 -43.30 -25.70 -19.03
C GLY A 189 -43.87 -24.35 -19.45
N THR A 190 -42.98 -23.46 -19.87
CA THR A 190 -43.29 -22.10 -20.33
C THR A 190 -43.39 -22.01 -21.85
N ARG A 191 -42.78 -22.95 -22.60
CA ARG A 191 -42.65 -22.86 -24.06
C ARG A 191 -43.98 -22.78 -24.79
N THR A 192 -44.15 -21.74 -25.59
CA THR A 192 -45.41 -21.48 -26.31
C THR A 192 -45.47 -22.13 -27.70
N ASP A 193 -44.34 -22.53 -28.25
CA ASP A 193 -44.20 -23.13 -29.58
C ASP A 193 -44.63 -24.62 -29.65
N GLY A 194 -44.83 -25.26 -28.49
CA GLY A 194 -45.21 -26.66 -28.38
C GLY A 194 -44.05 -27.65 -28.54
N VAL A 195 -42.80 -27.18 -28.57
CA VAL A 195 -41.59 -28.00 -28.69
C VAL A 195 -41.12 -28.46 -27.31
N ASN A 196 -40.81 -29.75 -27.18
CA ASN A 196 -40.22 -30.32 -25.96
C ASN A 196 -38.74 -30.58 -26.19
N LEU A 197 -37.90 -29.69 -25.65
CA LEU A 197 -36.44 -29.75 -25.82
C LEU A 197 -35.81 -30.89 -25.02
N ILE A 198 -36.39 -31.29 -23.88
CA ILE A 198 -35.91 -32.45 -23.10
C ILE A 198 -36.08 -33.74 -23.92
N GLU A 199 -37.25 -33.95 -24.54
CA GLU A 199 -37.46 -35.11 -25.42
C GLU A 199 -36.49 -35.10 -26.61
N ILE A 200 -36.18 -33.92 -27.15
CA ILE A 200 -35.20 -33.77 -28.23
C ILE A 200 -33.79 -34.14 -27.75
N ALA A 201 -33.39 -33.67 -26.56
CA ALA A 201 -32.10 -34.01 -25.98
C ALA A 201 -31.97 -35.52 -25.75
N GLU A 202 -33.01 -36.18 -25.21
CA GLU A 202 -33.04 -37.65 -25.06
C GLU A 202 -32.90 -38.37 -26.41
N ASP A 203 -33.61 -37.91 -27.44
CA ASP A 203 -33.56 -38.47 -28.80
C ASP A 203 -32.17 -38.28 -29.46
N LEU A 204 -31.46 -37.20 -29.11
CA LEU A 204 -30.09 -36.93 -29.52
C LEU A 204 -29.06 -37.73 -28.72
N GLY A 205 -29.45 -38.31 -27.59
CA GLY A 205 -28.62 -39.18 -26.76
C GLY A 205 -28.02 -38.53 -25.51
N TYR A 206 -28.53 -37.37 -25.10
CA TYR A 206 -28.14 -36.75 -23.83
C TYR A 206 -28.58 -37.60 -22.64
N THR A 207 -27.70 -37.70 -21.64
CA THR A 207 -28.05 -38.19 -20.32
C THR A 207 -28.57 -37.01 -19.50
N ILE A 208 -29.81 -37.10 -19.04
CA ILE A 208 -30.45 -36.02 -18.27
C ILE A 208 -30.21 -36.26 -16.77
N VAL A 209 -29.76 -35.23 -16.06
CA VAL A 209 -29.57 -35.23 -14.60
C VAL A 209 -30.29 -34.06 -13.94
N TYR A 210 -30.80 -34.27 -12.73
CA TYR A 210 -31.69 -33.33 -12.03
C TYR A 210 -31.26 -32.98 -10.60
N ASN A 211 -30.21 -33.62 -10.06
CA ASN A 211 -29.73 -33.35 -8.70
C ASN A 211 -28.29 -33.85 -8.51
N GLN A 212 -27.68 -33.50 -7.38
CA GLN A 212 -26.33 -33.91 -7.00
C GLN A 212 -26.11 -35.43 -7.08
N ASP A 213 -27.01 -36.23 -6.51
CA ASP A 213 -26.90 -37.69 -6.51
C ASP A 213 -26.81 -38.27 -7.95
N GLN A 214 -27.53 -37.67 -8.90
CA GLN A 214 -27.48 -38.06 -10.31
C GLN A 214 -26.22 -37.56 -11.02
N LEU A 215 -25.77 -36.35 -10.67
CA LEU A 215 -24.52 -35.75 -11.15
C LEU A 215 -23.32 -36.61 -10.74
N ASP A 216 -23.21 -36.97 -9.45
CA ASP A 216 -22.18 -37.84 -8.88
C ASP A 216 -22.18 -39.26 -9.49
N ALA A 217 -23.34 -39.69 -10.00
CA ALA A 217 -23.54 -41.02 -10.58
C ALA A 217 -23.26 -41.07 -12.09
N LEU A 218 -22.87 -39.96 -12.73
CA LEU A 218 -22.51 -39.93 -14.15
C LEU A 218 -21.40 -40.94 -14.46
N ASP A 219 -21.59 -41.72 -15.53
CA ASP A 219 -20.53 -42.61 -16.02
C ASP A 219 -19.47 -41.74 -16.71
N PRO A 220 -18.17 -41.85 -16.36
CA PRO A 220 -17.10 -41.06 -17.00
C PRO A 220 -17.08 -41.19 -18.52
N SER A 221 -17.58 -42.28 -19.09
CA SER A 221 -17.67 -42.46 -20.55
C SER A 221 -18.85 -41.74 -21.22
N THR A 222 -19.62 -40.95 -20.48
CA THR A 222 -20.75 -40.17 -21.01
C THR A 222 -20.24 -39.00 -21.85
N GLU A 223 -20.72 -38.88 -23.08
CA GLU A 223 -20.26 -37.84 -24.04
C GLU A 223 -21.24 -36.66 -24.15
N LEU A 224 -22.50 -36.84 -23.75
CA LEU A 224 -23.58 -35.86 -23.84
C LEU A 224 -24.37 -35.79 -22.52
N VAL A 225 -24.37 -34.65 -21.84
CA VAL A 225 -25.06 -34.44 -20.55
C VAL A 225 -25.91 -33.17 -20.59
N LEU A 226 -27.16 -33.28 -20.12
CA LEU A 226 -28.04 -32.15 -19.87
C LEU A 226 -28.44 -32.16 -18.39
N GLY A 227 -27.87 -31.25 -17.60
CA GLY A 227 -28.22 -31.02 -16.20
C GLY A 227 -29.26 -29.91 -16.09
N LEU A 228 -30.38 -30.21 -15.44
CA LEU A 228 -31.46 -29.27 -15.17
C LEU A 228 -31.74 -29.31 -13.67
N PHE A 229 -31.37 -28.27 -12.93
CA PHE A 229 -31.34 -28.34 -11.46
C PHE A 229 -32.41 -27.50 -10.75
N ALA A 230 -33.12 -26.63 -11.48
CA ALA A 230 -34.27 -25.89 -10.95
C ALA A 230 -35.31 -25.54 -12.04
N ALA A 231 -36.51 -25.13 -11.60
CA ALA A 231 -37.64 -24.83 -12.50
C ALA A 231 -37.42 -23.56 -13.34
N ASN A 232 -36.98 -22.50 -12.67
CA ASN A 232 -36.69 -21.16 -13.17
C ASN A 232 -35.58 -20.58 -12.27
N ASP A 233 -35.26 -19.30 -12.41
CA ASP A 233 -34.23 -18.56 -11.67
C ASP A 233 -34.52 -18.32 -10.17
N ASN A 234 -35.27 -19.22 -9.55
CA ASN A 234 -36.19 -18.90 -8.46
C ASN A 234 -35.54 -18.65 -7.08
N PHE A 235 -34.25 -18.36 -6.99
CA PHE A 235 -33.60 -18.03 -5.71
C PHE A 235 -32.54 -16.90 -5.77
N ASN A 236 -32.24 -16.33 -6.93
CA ASN A 236 -31.10 -15.41 -7.07
C ASN A 236 -31.46 -13.91 -7.09
N GLU A 237 -32.72 -13.52 -7.24
CA GLU A 237 -33.08 -12.10 -7.43
C GLU A 237 -33.90 -11.49 -6.28
N PHE A 238 -34.15 -12.22 -5.19
CA PHE A 238 -35.02 -11.72 -4.14
C PHE A 238 -34.22 -10.94 -3.09
N PRO A 239 -34.63 -9.70 -2.76
CA PRO A 239 -34.03 -8.98 -1.64
C PRO A 239 -34.25 -9.75 -0.33
N GLU A 240 -33.31 -9.63 0.58
CA GLU A 240 -33.24 -10.40 1.83
C GLU A 240 -34.55 -10.38 2.65
N GLY A 241 -35.23 -9.23 2.75
CA GLY A 241 -36.49 -9.14 3.48
C GLY A 241 -37.65 -9.92 2.84
N PHE A 242 -37.66 -10.13 1.52
CA PHE A 242 -38.63 -11.00 0.86
C PHE A 242 -38.41 -12.46 1.28
N LEU A 243 -37.15 -12.88 1.35
CA LEU A 243 -36.77 -14.22 1.78
C LEU A 243 -37.22 -14.45 3.24
N ILE A 244 -36.99 -13.48 4.13
CA ILE A 244 -37.44 -13.54 5.53
C ILE A 244 -38.97 -13.57 5.66
N GLU A 245 -39.70 -12.68 4.97
CA GLU A 245 -41.17 -12.60 5.07
C GLU A 245 -41.84 -13.91 4.64
N ASN A 246 -41.23 -14.63 3.70
CA ASN A 246 -41.74 -15.90 3.18
C ASN A 246 -41.12 -17.13 3.85
N GLY A 247 -40.26 -16.95 4.86
CA GLY A 247 -39.73 -18.03 5.70
C GLY A 247 -38.59 -18.83 5.07
N PHE A 248 -37.82 -18.23 4.17
CA PHE A 248 -36.58 -18.79 3.61
C PHE A 248 -35.42 -18.57 4.57
N VAL A 249 -35.54 -19.11 5.78
CA VAL A 249 -34.50 -19.12 6.81
C VAL A 249 -34.27 -20.53 7.31
N ASP A 250 -33.05 -20.85 7.71
CA ASP A 250 -32.66 -22.16 8.19
C ASP A 250 -33.15 -22.41 9.64
N ALA A 251 -32.70 -23.52 10.25
CA ALA A 251 -33.10 -23.88 11.61
C ALA A 251 -32.54 -22.93 12.69
N ASP A 252 -31.46 -22.20 12.38
CA ASP A 252 -30.80 -21.25 13.25
C ASP A 252 -31.27 -19.80 13.01
N GLY A 253 -32.01 -19.57 11.91
CA GLY A 253 -32.65 -18.30 11.56
C GLY A 253 -31.89 -17.49 10.51
N GLU A 254 -30.84 -18.06 9.93
CA GLU A 254 -30.04 -17.45 8.86
C GLU A 254 -30.76 -17.57 7.52
N LEU A 255 -30.52 -16.62 6.61
CA LEU A 255 -31.10 -16.65 5.26
C LEU A 255 -30.63 -17.88 4.49
N VAL A 256 -31.57 -18.56 3.83
CA VAL A 256 -31.26 -19.67 2.93
C VAL A 256 -31.08 -19.12 1.53
N THR A 257 -29.82 -19.00 1.10
CA THR A 257 -29.40 -18.64 -0.27
C THR A 257 -29.35 -19.90 -1.15
N TYR A 258 -29.12 -19.73 -2.46
CA TYR A 258 -29.02 -20.84 -3.42
C TYR A 258 -28.02 -21.92 -2.94
N GLY A 259 -28.40 -23.20 -3.00
CA GLY A 259 -27.56 -24.33 -2.55
C GLY A 259 -27.68 -24.71 -1.07
N GLN A 260 -28.53 -24.05 -0.28
CA GLN A 260 -28.75 -24.35 1.15
C GLN A 260 -30.13 -24.99 1.43
N PRO A 261 -30.27 -25.88 2.43
CA PRO A 261 -31.52 -26.60 2.70
C PRO A 261 -32.59 -25.73 3.39
N VAL A 262 -33.77 -25.62 2.78
CA VAL A 262 -34.92 -24.90 3.37
C VAL A 262 -35.75 -25.81 4.29
N VAL A 263 -36.07 -25.35 5.52
CA VAL A 263 -36.93 -26.08 6.47
C VAL A 263 -38.33 -25.46 6.52
N ASP A 264 -39.35 -26.18 6.04
CA ASP A 264 -40.78 -25.84 6.23
C ASP A 264 -41.22 -24.43 5.70
N ALA A 265 -40.65 -23.94 4.60
CA ALA A 265 -41.13 -22.69 3.96
C ALA A 265 -42.50 -22.89 3.26
N PRO A 266 -43.50 -22.02 3.49
CA PRO A 266 -44.79 -22.09 2.81
C PRO A 266 -44.65 -21.71 1.33
N ASN A 267 -44.63 -22.71 0.44
CA ASN A 267 -44.66 -22.57 -1.03
C ASN A 267 -45.71 -21.53 -1.50
N PRO A 268 -45.28 -20.30 -1.87
CA PRO A 268 -46.16 -19.34 -2.50
C PRO A 268 -46.21 -19.67 -4.00
N ASP A 269 -47.33 -20.22 -4.45
CA ASP A 269 -47.75 -20.35 -5.86
C ASP A 269 -46.64 -20.65 -6.90
N GLY A 270 -45.82 -21.69 -6.70
CA GLY A 270 -45.01 -22.28 -7.79
C GLY A 270 -43.55 -22.61 -7.47
N LEU A 271 -43.05 -22.26 -6.28
CA LEU A 271 -41.73 -22.68 -5.80
C LEU A 271 -41.82 -24.09 -5.21
N VAL A 272 -41.52 -25.11 -6.00
CA VAL A 272 -41.43 -26.49 -5.49
C VAL A 272 -40.14 -26.62 -4.67
N LEU A 273 -40.21 -26.24 -3.40
CA LEU A 273 -39.31 -26.74 -2.37
C LEU A 273 -39.94 -27.98 -1.75
N ASP A 274 -39.12 -29.03 -1.54
CA ASP A 274 -39.53 -30.32 -0.98
C ASP A 274 -40.29 -30.11 0.34
N THR A 275 -41.62 -30.21 0.28
CA THR A 275 -42.50 -30.21 1.46
C THR A 275 -42.98 -31.63 1.80
N ASP A 276 -42.51 -32.63 1.06
CA ASP A 276 -43.11 -33.96 1.00
C ASP A 276 -42.17 -35.07 1.54
N GLY A 277 -40.89 -34.76 1.77
CA GLY A 277 -39.88 -35.67 2.29
C GLY A 277 -39.54 -36.78 1.30
N ASP A 278 -39.54 -36.48 -0.01
CA ASP A 278 -39.26 -37.43 -1.09
C ASP A 278 -37.81 -37.42 -1.58
N GLY A 279 -36.96 -36.54 -1.05
CA GLY A 279 -35.50 -36.70 -1.09
C GLY A 279 -34.80 -35.99 -2.24
N PHE A 280 -35.20 -34.75 -2.53
CA PHE A 280 -34.36 -33.85 -3.32
C PHE A 280 -33.30 -33.22 -2.41
N THR A 281 -32.03 -33.53 -2.66
CA THR A 281 -30.85 -32.88 -2.08
C THR A 281 -30.69 -31.46 -2.65
N ASP A 282 -29.90 -30.62 -1.99
CA ASP A 282 -29.55 -29.28 -2.49
C ASP A 282 -29.06 -29.33 -3.96
N PRO A 283 -29.40 -28.31 -4.78
CA PRO A 283 -28.91 -28.26 -6.16
C PRO A 283 -27.37 -28.16 -6.17
N PRO A 284 -26.69 -28.75 -7.17
CA PRO A 284 -25.24 -28.63 -7.30
C PRO A 284 -24.81 -27.17 -7.47
N THR A 285 -23.66 -26.80 -6.89
CA THR A 285 -23.01 -25.52 -7.18
C THR A 285 -22.34 -25.57 -8.56
N VAL A 286 -21.95 -24.42 -9.11
CA VAL A 286 -21.17 -24.37 -10.36
C VAL A 286 -19.83 -25.10 -10.22
N GLY A 287 -19.26 -25.15 -9.00
CA GLY A 287 -18.07 -25.95 -8.70
C GLY A 287 -18.33 -27.45 -8.82
N ASP A 288 -19.46 -27.95 -8.28
CA ASP A 288 -19.86 -29.35 -8.41
C ASP A 288 -20.15 -29.73 -9.88
N MET A 289 -20.81 -28.83 -10.62
CA MET A 289 -21.07 -29.01 -12.06
C MET A 289 -19.76 -29.06 -12.87
N LEU A 290 -18.79 -28.19 -12.56
CA LEU A 290 -17.48 -28.18 -13.21
C LEU A 290 -16.68 -29.44 -12.87
N GLU A 291 -16.68 -29.88 -11.61
CA GLU A 291 -15.97 -31.10 -11.19
C GLU A 291 -16.52 -32.33 -11.92
N ALA A 292 -17.85 -32.46 -12.00
CA ALA A 292 -18.50 -33.53 -12.73
C ALA A 292 -18.18 -33.50 -14.23
N THR A 293 -18.12 -32.29 -14.82
CA THR A 293 -17.75 -32.09 -16.24
C THR A 293 -16.32 -32.54 -16.50
N LEU A 294 -15.36 -32.08 -15.69
CA LEU A 294 -13.95 -32.41 -15.83
C LEU A 294 -13.63 -33.87 -15.50
N ALA A 295 -14.52 -34.58 -14.80
CA ALA A 295 -14.41 -36.02 -14.53
C ALA A 295 -14.80 -36.90 -15.72
N LEU A 296 -15.47 -36.37 -16.75
CA LEU A 296 -15.80 -37.12 -17.97
C LEU A 296 -14.53 -37.40 -18.79
N ASP A 297 -14.45 -38.60 -19.39
CA ASP A 297 -13.33 -39.08 -20.21
C ASP A 297 -13.00 -38.11 -21.36
N LEU A 298 -13.98 -37.35 -21.83
CA LEU A 298 -13.84 -36.35 -22.90
C LEU A 298 -12.97 -35.15 -22.48
N PHE A 299 -13.02 -34.75 -21.20
CA PHE A 299 -12.25 -33.63 -20.65
C PHE A 299 -11.01 -34.13 -19.88
N ALA A 300 -11.09 -35.29 -19.23
CA ALA A 300 -10.05 -35.81 -18.34
C ALA A 300 -8.84 -36.45 -19.04
N ASN A 301 -9.00 -37.05 -20.23
CA ASN A 301 -7.94 -37.85 -20.84
C ASN A 301 -6.89 -37.00 -21.58
N GLU A 302 -5.60 -37.15 -21.22
CA GLU A 302 -4.48 -36.71 -22.06
C GLU A 302 -4.49 -37.53 -23.36
N GLY A 303 -5.06 -36.99 -24.43
CA GLY A 303 -5.17 -37.67 -25.72
C GLY A 303 -3.79 -37.98 -26.34
N ASP A 304 -3.40 -39.26 -26.37
CA ASP A 304 -2.28 -39.81 -27.16
C ASP A 304 -2.49 -39.64 -28.70
N GLU A 305 -3.66 -39.16 -29.15
CA GLU A 305 -3.95 -38.74 -30.53
C GLU A 305 -4.88 -37.49 -30.54
N ALA A 306 -4.33 -36.32 -30.89
CA ALA A 306 -4.91 -34.95 -31.01
C ALA A 306 -5.00 -34.15 -29.69
N GLY A 307 -4.16 -33.17 -29.36
CA GLY A 307 -3.69 -32.06 -30.18
C GLY A 307 -4.68 -30.89 -30.27
N GLU A 308 -5.91 -31.03 -29.75
CA GLU A 308 -7.03 -30.14 -30.11
C GLU A 308 -7.76 -29.47 -28.93
N GLY A 309 -7.43 -29.68 -27.66
CA GLY A 309 -7.98 -28.91 -26.51
C GLY A 309 -9.52 -28.96 -26.32
N PHE A 310 -10.04 -28.35 -25.24
CA PHE A 310 -11.49 -28.13 -25.01
C PHE A 310 -11.80 -26.68 -24.63
N PHE A 311 -13.08 -26.28 -24.68
CA PHE A 311 -13.55 -24.99 -24.19
C PHE A 311 -14.73 -25.16 -23.21
N ILE A 312 -14.62 -24.56 -22.02
CA ILE A 312 -15.70 -24.48 -21.04
C ILE A 312 -15.98 -23.02 -20.77
N VAL A 313 -17.26 -22.64 -20.84
CA VAL A 313 -17.76 -21.38 -20.29
C VAL A 313 -18.63 -21.72 -19.07
N LEU A 314 -18.33 -21.05 -17.97
CA LEU A 314 -19.02 -21.20 -16.69
C LEU A 314 -19.36 -19.82 -16.15
N GLU A 315 -20.59 -19.64 -15.70
CA GLU A 315 -21.06 -18.39 -15.07
C GLU A 315 -21.63 -18.67 -13.68
N GLU A 316 -21.21 -17.87 -12.71
CA GLU A 316 -21.90 -17.75 -11.42
C GLU A 316 -22.68 -16.44 -11.45
N GLU A 317 -23.96 -16.54 -11.80
CA GLU A 317 -24.89 -15.43 -11.98
C GLU A 317 -25.26 -14.75 -10.65
N GLY A 318 -25.16 -15.49 -9.54
CA GLY A 318 -25.66 -15.01 -8.25
C GLY A 318 -24.92 -13.76 -7.77
N THR A 319 -23.64 -13.59 -8.11
CA THR A 319 -22.85 -12.44 -7.66
C THR A 319 -23.43 -11.12 -8.17
N ASP A 320 -23.91 -11.08 -9.42
CA ASP A 320 -24.52 -9.89 -10.02
C ASP A 320 -25.93 -9.69 -9.47
N ASN A 321 -26.80 -10.68 -9.62
CA ASN A 321 -28.21 -10.58 -9.24
C ASN A 321 -28.43 -10.23 -7.75
N PHE A 322 -27.60 -10.76 -6.84
CA PHE A 322 -27.63 -10.37 -5.43
C PHE A 322 -27.04 -8.98 -5.22
N GLY A 323 -25.97 -8.62 -5.94
CA GLY A 323 -25.39 -7.27 -5.94
C GLY A 323 -26.40 -6.21 -6.38
N ASN A 324 -27.05 -6.39 -7.52
CA ASN A 324 -28.05 -5.43 -8.03
C ASN A 324 -29.34 -5.35 -7.22
N THR A 325 -29.50 -6.21 -6.21
CA THR A 325 -30.60 -6.17 -5.24
C THR A 325 -30.15 -5.81 -3.82
N ASN A 326 -28.86 -5.49 -3.67
CA ASN A 326 -28.16 -5.24 -2.42
C ASN A 326 -28.44 -6.32 -1.37
N ASN A 327 -28.12 -7.56 -1.72
CA ASN A 327 -28.25 -8.74 -0.89
C ASN A 327 -26.85 -9.25 -0.52
N ALA A 328 -26.29 -8.68 0.54
CA ALA A 328 -24.92 -8.95 0.99
C ALA A 328 -24.69 -10.45 1.28
N ARG A 329 -25.65 -11.14 1.91
CA ARG A 329 -25.52 -12.57 2.20
C ARG A 329 -25.44 -13.40 0.91
N GLY A 330 -26.33 -13.10 -0.03
CA GLY A 330 -26.37 -13.76 -1.33
C GLY A 330 -25.09 -13.53 -2.13
N SER A 331 -24.61 -12.28 -2.20
CA SER A 331 -23.37 -11.92 -2.90
C SER A 331 -22.16 -12.67 -2.32
N ILE A 332 -22.04 -12.78 -0.99
CA ILE A 332 -20.95 -13.53 -0.35
C ILE A 332 -21.04 -15.03 -0.69
N ASP A 333 -22.23 -15.63 -0.62
CA ASP A 333 -22.43 -17.05 -0.94
C ASP A 333 -22.13 -17.38 -2.40
N ALA A 334 -22.63 -16.57 -3.33
CA ALA A 334 -22.35 -16.73 -4.75
C ALA A 334 -20.86 -16.58 -5.04
N THR A 335 -20.17 -15.62 -4.41
CA THR A 335 -18.71 -15.45 -4.54
C THR A 335 -17.96 -16.69 -4.05
N LEU A 336 -18.41 -17.33 -2.96
CA LEU A 336 -17.83 -18.59 -2.48
C LEU A 336 -18.09 -19.78 -3.42
N HIS A 337 -19.21 -19.81 -4.13
CA HIS A 337 -19.46 -20.82 -5.18
C HIS A 337 -18.56 -20.60 -6.41
N ALA A 338 -18.36 -19.35 -6.83
CA ALA A 338 -17.39 -19.02 -7.86
C ALA A 338 -15.97 -19.41 -7.45
N ASP A 339 -15.58 -19.12 -6.20
CA ASP A 339 -14.29 -19.52 -5.65
C ASP A 339 -14.11 -21.05 -5.59
N GLN A 340 -15.17 -21.79 -5.27
CA GLN A 340 -15.17 -23.26 -5.34
C GLN A 340 -14.88 -23.74 -6.77
N ALA A 341 -15.54 -23.16 -7.79
CA ALA A 341 -15.30 -23.50 -9.20
C ALA A 341 -13.87 -23.16 -9.64
N ILE A 342 -13.33 -22.03 -9.20
CA ILE A 342 -11.92 -21.66 -9.41
C ILE A 342 -11.00 -22.71 -8.78
N GLY A 343 -11.28 -23.15 -7.55
CA GLY A 343 -10.53 -24.21 -6.87
C GLY A 343 -10.54 -25.53 -7.64
N VAL A 344 -11.68 -25.91 -8.24
CA VAL A 344 -11.81 -27.09 -9.10
C VAL A 344 -10.94 -26.93 -10.37
N ALA A 345 -11.03 -25.79 -11.06
CA ALA A 345 -10.25 -25.51 -12.26
C ALA A 345 -8.74 -25.50 -11.97
N LYS A 346 -8.32 -24.84 -10.89
CA LYS A 346 -6.94 -24.81 -10.40
C LYS A 346 -6.42 -26.21 -10.12
N ASN A 347 -7.17 -27.03 -9.39
CA ASN A 347 -6.78 -28.41 -9.10
C ASN A 347 -6.63 -29.23 -10.40
N PHE A 348 -7.51 -29.02 -11.37
CA PHE A 348 -7.40 -29.66 -12.69
C PHE A 348 -6.11 -29.27 -13.42
N VAL A 349 -5.74 -27.99 -13.44
CA VAL A 349 -4.46 -27.51 -13.99
C VAL A 349 -3.28 -28.18 -13.29
N GLU A 350 -3.26 -28.19 -11.96
CA GLU A 350 -2.13 -28.67 -11.16
C GLU A 350 -1.96 -30.20 -11.19
N ASN A 351 -3.06 -30.95 -11.23
CA ASN A 351 -3.05 -32.39 -10.94
C ASN A 351 -3.53 -33.27 -12.10
N VAL A 352 -4.19 -32.71 -13.12
CA VAL A 352 -4.81 -33.49 -14.20
C VAL A 352 -4.25 -33.09 -15.57
N GLN A 353 -4.40 -31.83 -15.99
CA GLN A 353 -3.92 -31.33 -17.28
C GLN A 353 -3.33 -29.93 -17.18
N ALA A 354 -2.00 -29.84 -17.06
CA ALA A 354 -1.27 -28.58 -16.98
C ALA A 354 -1.37 -27.71 -18.26
N ASN A 355 -1.73 -28.30 -19.41
CA ASN A 355 -1.98 -27.59 -20.67
C ASN A 355 -3.41 -27.00 -20.71
N THR A 356 -3.83 -26.38 -19.62
CA THR A 356 -5.15 -25.74 -19.47
C THR A 356 -4.93 -24.31 -19.04
N PHE A 357 -5.54 -23.38 -19.76
CA PHE A 357 -5.62 -21.96 -19.42
C PHE A 357 -6.94 -21.70 -18.71
N VAL A 358 -6.89 -21.10 -17.53
CA VAL A 358 -8.08 -20.69 -16.77
C VAL A 358 -8.03 -19.19 -16.64
N ILE A 359 -9.15 -18.50 -16.88
CA ILE A 359 -9.27 -17.06 -16.70
C ILE A 359 -10.63 -16.71 -16.09
N THR A 360 -10.61 -15.79 -15.13
CA THR A 360 -11.84 -15.22 -14.53
C THR A 360 -12.02 -13.79 -14.98
N ALA A 361 -13.18 -13.42 -15.50
CA ALA A 361 -13.51 -12.02 -15.78
C ALA A 361 -14.99 -11.76 -15.49
N ALA A 362 -15.28 -10.78 -14.64
CA ALA A 362 -16.57 -10.12 -14.56
C ALA A 362 -16.58 -8.97 -15.57
N ASP A 363 -17.74 -8.58 -16.09
CA ASP A 363 -17.86 -7.46 -17.02
C ASP A 363 -18.27 -6.14 -16.34
N SER A 364 -18.92 -6.21 -15.18
CA SER A 364 -19.29 -5.08 -14.31
C SER A 364 -19.02 -5.37 -12.83
N ALA A 365 -19.17 -4.35 -11.98
CA ALA A 365 -19.33 -4.52 -10.53
C ALA A 365 -20.82 -4.35 -10.16
N GLY A 366 -21.48 -5.44 -9.76
CA GLY A 366 -22.92 -5.48 -9.48
C GLY A 366 -23.27 -4.81 -8.16
N GLY A 367 -23.98 -3.67 -8.21
CA GLY A 367 -24.34 -2.84 -7.05
C GLY A 367 -23.18 -2.08 -6.38
N SER A 368 -21.94 -2.52 -6.65
CA SER A 368 -20.69 -2.14 -5.98
C SER A 368 -20.79 -2.22 -4.45
N MET A 369 -20.33 -3.37 -3.96
CA MET A 369 -20.37 -3.75 -2.57
C MET A 369 -19.12 -3.26 -1.85
N GLU A 370 -19.26 -2.53 -0.74
CA GLU A 370 -18.13 -2.07 0.07
C GLU A 370 -18.20 -2.56 1.50
N ILE A 371 -17.04 -2.69 2.17
CA ILE A 371 -16.93 -3.31 3.50
C ILE A 371 -16.37 -2.33 4.50
N ASP A 372 -17.07 -2.17 5.63
CA ASP A 372 -16.61 -1.36 6.75
C ASP A 372 -16.69 -2.12 8.08
N ASP A 373 -15.80 -1.75 9.01
CA ASP A 373 -15.81 -2.21 10.38
C ASP A 373 -17.03 -1.66 11.13
N VAL A 374 -17.70 -2.52 11.88
CA VAL A 374 -18.87 -2.12 12.68
C VAL A 374 -18.75 -2.60 14.11
N SER A 375 -19.51 -1.99 15.01
CA SER A 375 -19.60 -2.45 16.39
C SER A 375 -21.01 -2.28 16.94
N GLY A 376 -21.56 -3.32 17.58
CA GLY A 376 -22.86 -3.24 18.21
C GLY A 376 -23.68 -4.52 18.13
N GLU A 377 -24.96 -4.42 18.52
CA GLU A 377 -25.91 -5.52 18.29
C GLU A 377 -26.38 -5.60 16.82
N THR A 378 -26.24 -4.50 16.07
CA THR A 378 -26.55 -4.37 14.64
C THR A 378 -25.49 -3.52 13.92
N VAL A 379 -25.44 -3.63 12.60
CA VAL A 379 -24.51 -2.88 11.72
C VAL A 379 -24.80 -1.37 11.66
N GLY A 380 -26.02 -0.93 11.98
CA GLY A 380 -26.36 0.49 12.02
C GLY A 380 -26.51 1.13 10.64
N THR A 381 -26.05 2.39 10.53
CA THR A 381 -26.22 3.24 9.34
C THR A 381 -24.96 4.06 9.08
N LEU A 382 -24.71 4.38 7.81
CA LEU A 382 -23.65 5.27 7.35
C LEU A 382 -24.20 6.50 6.64
N THR A 383 -23.36 7.51 6.45
CA THR A 383 -23.69 8.68 5.62
C THR A 383 -23.05 8.52 4.26
N THR A 384 -23.86 8.40 3.20
CA THR A 384 -23.35 8.21 1.83
C THR A 384 -22.90 9.51 1.22
N GLN A 385 -23.64 10.60 1.44
CA GLN A 385 -23.39 11.91 0.85
C GLN A 385 -23.85 13.04 1.75
N ARG A 386 -23.34 14.25 1.47
CA ARG A 386 -23.79 15.47 2.12
C ARG A 386 -25.20 15.86 1.68
N GLN A 387 -26.02 16.32 2.62
CA GLN A 387 -27.30 16.97 2.33
C GLN A 387 -27.56 18.07 3.36
N LEU A 388 -27.95 19.27 2.91
CA LEU A 388 -28.31 20.37 3.80
C LEU A 388 -29.81 20.37 4.12
N ASP A 389 -30.16 20.55 5.40
CA ASP A 389 -31.54 20.77 5.84
C ASP A 389 -32.08 22.17 5.46
N GLU A 390 -33.37 22.44 5.70
CA GLU A 390 -33.98 23.75 5.41
C GLU A 390 -33.33 24.92 6.19
N GLU A 391 -32.59 24.61 7.26
CA GLU A 391 -31.84 25.55 8.08
C GLU A 391 -30.38 25.72 7.63
N GLY A 392 -29.91 24.96 6.64
CA GLY A 392 -28.56 24.97 6.11
C GLY A 392 -27.55 24.16 6.93
N ASN A 393 -27.99 23.26 7.81
CA ASN A 393 -27.10 22.33 8.50
C ASN A 393 -26.94 21.05 7.67
N ASN A 394 -25.73 20.48 7.64
CA ASN A 394 -25.51 19.17 7.05
C ASN A 394 -26.24 18.09 7.88
N SER A 395 -27.30 17.51 7.32
CA SER A 395 -28.01 16.35 7.87
C SER A 395 -27.53 15.02 7.29
N GLY A 396 -26.83 15.07 6.14
CA GLY A 396 -26.39 13.89 5.38
C GLY A 396 -27.53 13.08 4.77
N ILE A 397 -27.23 12.29 3.74
CA ILE A 397 -28.06 11.17 3.31
C ILE A 397 -27.57 9.93 4.05
N THR A 398 -28.45 9.35 4.87
CA THR A 398 -28.12 8.19 5.70
C THR A 398 -28.77 6.93 5.12
N VAL A 399 -27.96 5.89 4.91
CA VAL A 399 -28.42 4.55 4.49
C VAL A 399 -28.01 3.50 5.54
N PRO A 400 -28.79 2.44 5.75
CA PRO A 400 -28.38 1.33 6.61
C PRO A 400 -27.26 0.52 5.96
N PHE A 401 -26.31 0.06 6.77
CA PHE A 401 -25.43 -1.05 6.39
C PHE A 401 -26.26 -2.34 6.30
N ASP A 402 -25.76 -3.30 5.52
CA ASP A 402 -26.24 -4.69 5.55
C ASP A 402 -25.43 -5.56 6.49
N GLY A 403 -26.16 -6.29 7.32
CA GLY A 403 -25.64 -7.39 8.15
C GLY A 403 -26.07 -8.74 7.59
N THR A 404 -25.97 -9.80 8.39
CA THR A 404 -26.18 -11.19 7.93
C THR A 404 -27.58 -11.49 7.39
N THR A 405 -28.56 -10.65 7.71
CA THR A 405 -29.96 -10.79 7.29
C THR A 405 -30.57 -9.48 6.78
N GLY A 406 -29.71 -8.53 6.41
CA GLY A 406 -30.06 -7.34 5.64
C GLY A 406 -29.86 -6.06 6.42
N SER A 407 -30.64 -5.04 6.07
CA SER A 407 -30.44 -3.67 6.55
C SER A 407 -30.57 -3.53 8.07
N ASP A 408 -29.54 -2.94 8.70
CA ASP A 408 -29.44 -2.72 10.16
C ASP A 408 -29.71 -4.01 10.96
N THR A 409 -29.16 -5.14 10.50
CA THR A 409 -29.23 -6.44 11.20
C THR A 409 -27.90 -6.76 11.87
N ALA A 410 -27.76 -7.97 12.42
CA ALA A 410 -26.53 -8.38 13.10
C ALA A 410 -25.32 -8.34 12.15
N PRO A 411 -24.15 -7.89 12.60
CA PRO A 411 -22.97 -7.83 11.75
C PRO A 411 -22.52 -9.23 11.31
N PHE A 412 -21.85 -9.27 10.16
CA PHE A 412 -21.05 -10.44 9.80
C PHE A 412 -19.88 -10.56 10.76
N VAL A 413 -19.45 -11.79 11.02
CA VAL A 413 -18.33 -12.08 11.92
C VAL A 413 -17.25 -12.76 11.10
N ALA A 414 -16.09 -12.12 10.97
CA ALA A 414 -14.98 -12.68 10.23
C ALA A 414 -14.45 -13.96 10.90
N ALA A 415 -14.00 -14.92 10.10
CA ALA A 415 -13.16 -16.00 10.60
C ALA A 415 -11.87 -15.41 11.23
N PRO A 416 -11.29 -16.09 12.25
CA PRO A 416 -10.20 -15.49 13.02
C PRO A 416 -8.99 -15.13 12.16
N ALA A 417 -8.45 -13.93 12.39
CA ALA A 417 -7.15 -13.52 11.89
C ALA A 417 -6.01 -14.39 12.46
N ALA A 418 -4.80 -14.27 11.92
CA ALA A 418 -3.63 -15.06 12.30
C ALA A 418 -3.24 -14.86 13.78
N ASN A 419 -3.48 -13.66 14.33
CA ASN A 419 -3.31 -13.34 15.75
C ASN A 419 -4.42 -13.94 16.65
N GLY A 420 -5.49 -14.48 16.06
CA GLY A 420 -6.67 -15.04 16.73
C GLY A 420 -7.78 -14.03 17.03
N ASN A 421 -7.63 -12.76 16.62
CA ASN A 421 -8.66 -11.74 16.72
C ASN A 421 -9.80 -12.05 15.73
N VAL A 422 -10.99 -11.57 16.08
CA VAL A 422 -12.21 -11.73 15.31
C VAL A 422 -12.85 -10.36 15.21
N TYR A 423 -13.23 -9.97 14.00
CA TYR A 423 -13.76 -8.66 13.68
C TYR A 423 -15.22 -8.77 13.21
N GLU A 424 -15.98 -7.72 13.44
CA GLU A 424 -17.37 -7.58 12.97
C GLU A 424 -17.37 -6.59 11.81
N PHE A 425 -18.08 -6.91 10.74
CA PHE A 425 -18.20 -6.04 9.57
C PHE A 425 -19.63 -5.94 9.06
N GLY A 426 -19.90 -4.85 8.35
CA GLY A 426 -21.12 -4.62 7.60
C GLY A 426 -20.80 -4.33 6.14
N VAL A 427 -21.84 -4.35 5.31
CA VAL A 427 -21.74 -4.07 3.88
C VAL A 427 -22.45 -2.75 3.54
N ALA A 428 -21.74 -1.88 2.83
CA ALA A 428 -22.23 -0.67 2.19
C ALA A 428 -22.43 -0.92 0.70
N TRP A 429 -23.23 -0.07 0.05
CA TRP A 429 -23.54 -0.20 -1.38
C TRP A 429 -23.51 1.17 -2.04
N ALA A 430 -22.91 1.28 -3.23
CA ALA A 430 -22.97 2.51 -4.03
C ALA A 430 -24.32 2.66 -4.76
N GLY A 431 -24.96 1.54 -5.16
CA GLY A 431 -26.26 1.56 -5.85
C GLY A 431 -26.83 0.17 -6.13
N LEU A 432 -27.92 0.12 -6.89
CA LEU A 432 -28.44 -1.12 -7.50
C LEU A 432 -27.90 -1.43 -8.92
N PRO A 433 -27.52 -0.45 -9.76
CA PRO A 433 -26.99 -0.75 -11.09
C PRO A 433 -25.60 -1.40 -11.06
N ASP A 434 -25.14 -1.75 -12.26
CA ASP A 434 -23.76 -2.09 -12.56
C ASP A 434 -22.89 -0.85 -12.53
N PHE A 435 -21.65 -0.98 -12.06
CA PHE A 435 -20.65 0.09 -12.06
C PHE A 435 -19.40 -0.27 -12.87
N ALA A 436 -18.70 0.74 -13.34
CA ALA A 436 -17.40 0.61 -13.98
C ALA A 436 -16.27 0.90 -12.98
N GLY A 437 -15.19 0.11 -13.05
CA GLY A 437 -13.88 0.54 -12.57
C GLY A 437 -13.18 -0.39 -11.58
N SER A 438 -13.91 -1.15 -10.77
CA SER A 438 -13.34 -1.94 -9.67
C SER A 438 -12.92 -3.38 -10.03
N ILE A 439 -13.01 -3.79 -11.31
CA ILE A 439 -12.92 -5.21 -11.68
C ILE A 439 -11.46 -5.70 -11.85
N VAL A 440 -11.18 -6.88 -11.28
CA VAL A 440 -9.88 -7.57 -11.42
C VAL A 440 -10.06 -8.96 -12.04
N THR A 441 -9.32 -9.22 -13.10
CA THR A 441 -9.22 -10.53 -13.77
C THR A 441 -8.04 -11.32 -13.20
N LYS A 442 -8.20 -12.63 -13.04
CA LYS A 442 -7.16 -13.56 -12.55
C LYS A 442 -7.00 -14.72 -13.55
N ALA A 443 -5.78 -15.25 -13.70
CA ALA A 443 -5.51 -16.36 -14.62
C ALA A 443 -4.58 -17.42 -14.04
N TRP A 444 -4.74 -18.68 -14.48
CA TRP A 444 -3.91 -19.83 -14.11
C TRP A 444 -3.52 -20.67 -15.33
N GLY A 445 -2.41 -21.42 -15.18
CA GLY A 445 -2.02 -22.48 -16.11
C GLY A 445 -1.30 -21.98 -17.36
N GLU A 446 -1.32 -22.79 -18.41
CA GLU A 446 -0.50 -22.53 -19.61
C GLU A 446 -0.95 -21.22 -20.30
N GLY A 447 -0.02 -20.27 -20.40
CA GLY A 447 -0.25 -19.00 -21.08
C GLY A 447 -0.93 -17.93 -20.23
N ALA A 448 -1.03 -18.13 -18.90
CA ALA A 448 -1.45 -17.11 -17.95
C ALA A 448 -0.52 -15.90 -17.91
N ASP A 449 0.80 -16.12 -18.08
CA ASP A 449 1.88 -15.11 -18.16
C ASP A 449 1.73 -14.10 -19.30
N ARG A 450 0.71 -14.25 -20.15
CA ARG A 450 0.34 -13.29 -21.20
C ARG A 450 -0.70 -12.27 -20.73
N LEU A 451 -1.32 -12.49 -19.57
CA LEU A 451 -2.20 -11.51 -18.94
C LEU A 451 -1.34 -10.34 -18.46
N SER A 452 -1.59 -9.15 -18.98
CA SER A 452 -0.94 -7.92 -18.53
C SER A 452 -1.61 -7.38 -17.27
N SER A 453 -0.90 -6.55 -16.50
CA SER A 453 -1.41 -5.85 -15.29
C SER A 453 -2.69 -5.00 -15.49
N THR A 454 -2.98 -4.65 -16.75
CA THR A 454 -4.21 -3.98 -17.19
C THR A 454 -4.67 -4.63 -18.49
N ILE A 455 -5.96 -4.87 -18.67
CA ILE A 455 -6.49 -5.50 -19.88
C ILE A 455 -7.84 -4.91 -20.29
N ASP A 456 -7.96 -4.51 -21.56
CA ASP A 456 -9.25 -4.24 -22.20
C ASP A 456 -10.10 -5.51 -22.27
N ASN A 457 -11.42 -5.38 -22.11
CA ASN A 457 -12.36 -6.50 -22.19
C ASN A 457 -12.23 -7.34 -23.48
N THR A 458 -11.89 -6.74 -24.62
CA THR A 458 -11.63 -7.49 -25.88
C THR A 458 -10.37 -8.35 -25.80
N GLY A 459 -9.44 -8.03 -24.89
CA GLY A 459 -8.24 -8.79 -24.57
C GLY A 459 -8.53 -10.18 -24.00
N ILE A 460 -9.61 -10.35 -23.24
CA ILE A 460 -10.03 -11.64 -22.66
C ILE A 460 -10.32 -12.65 -23.79
N TYR A 461 -11.14 -12.26 -24.78
CA TYR A 461 -11.38 -13.07 -25.98
C TYR A 461 -10.09 -13.41 -26.71
N ARG A 462 -9.19 -12.44 -26.88
CA ARG A 462 -7.92 -12.63 -27.61
C ARG A 462 -7.00 -13.64 -26.91
N LEU A 463 -6.91 -13.59 -25.57
CA LEU A 463 -6.18 -14.57 -24.78
C LEU A 463 -6.78 -15.97 -24.90
N MET A 464 -8.10 -16.10 -24.77
CA MET A 464 -8.79 -17.38 -24.94
C MET A 464 -8.59 -17.94 -26.36
N TYR A 465 -8.71 -17.10 -27.39
CA TYR A 465 -8.56 -17.50 -28.78
C TYR A 465 -7.14 -17.96 -29.09
N GLU A 466 -6.14 -17.22 -28.61
CA GLU A 466 -4.74 -17.59 -28.78
C GLU A 466 -4.43 -18.92 -28.05
N SER A 467 -4.96 -19.10 -26.83
CA SER A 467 -4.83 -20.35 -26.07
C SER A 467 -5.46 -21.53 -26.80
N LEU A 468 -6.70 -21.40 -27.27
CA LEU A 468 -7.39 -22.49 -27.95
C LEU A 468 -6.71 -22.82 -29.28
N PHE A 469 -6.53 -21.82 -30.14
CA PHE A 469 -6.25 -22.05 -31.56
C PHE A 469 -4.79 -21.82 -31.96
N ASP A 470 -3.92 -21.36 -31.05
CA ASP A 470 -2.51 -21.00 -31.34
C ASP A 470 -2.44 -19.86 -32.39
N VAL A 471 -3.43 -18.96 -32.35
CA VAL A 471 -3.60 -17.81 -33.27
C VAL A 471 -3.70 -16.52 -32.45
N ARG A 472 -2.67 -15.67 -32.51
CA ARG A 472 -2.71 -14.33 -31.92
C ARG A 472 -3.50 -13.39 -32.82
N LEU A 473 -4.58 -12.81 -32.29
CA LEU A 473 -5.37 -11.78 -32.94
C LEU A 473 -4.80 -10.39 -32.61
N ASP A 474 -4.82 -9.48 -33.59
CA ASP A 474 -4.51 -8.07 -33.36
C ASP A 474 -5.62 -7.44 -32.49
N ALA A 475 -5.32 -6.38 -31.74
CA ALA A 475 -6.35 -5.61 -31.03
C ALA A 475 -7.36 -5.00 -32.03
N PRO A 476 -8.62 -4.74 -31.62
CA PRO A 476 -9.56 -3.97 -32.43
C PRO A 476 -8.95 -2.62 -32.87
N THR A 477 -9.44 -2.10 -34.00
CA THR A 477 -8.87 -0.85 -34.54
C THR A 477 -9.19 0.31 -33.60
N GLY A 478 -8.15 0.99 -33.09
CA GLY A 478 -8.32 2.14 -32.18
C GLY A 478 -8.09 1.78 -30.71
N VAL A 479 -8.26 0.51 -30.35
CA VAL A 479 -8.00 -0.03 -29.01
C VAL A 479 -6.50 -0.35 -28.84
N PRO A 480 -5.86 0.00 -27.72
CA PRO A 480 -4.48 -0.41 -27.41
C PRO A 480 -4.28 -1.93 -27.40
N ASP A 481 -3.08 -2.41 -27.79
CA ASP A 481 -2.72 -3.83 -27.64
C ASP A 481 -2.11 -4.08 -26.25
N ASP A 482 -2.96 -4.29 -25.25
CA ASP A 482 -2.51 -4.52 -23.86
C ASP A 482 -1.72 -5.82 -23.69
N LEU A 483 -1.86 -6.78 -24.61
CA LEU A 483 -1.07 -8.03 -24.64
C LEU A 483 0.38 -7.82 -25.10
N ALA A 484 0.81 -6.56 -25.19
CA ALA A 484 2.18 -6.13 -25.42
C ALA A 484 2.45 -4.87 -24.57
N PRO A 485 2.43 -5.00 -23.22
CA PRO A 485 2.51 -3.85 -22.33
C PRO A 485 3.87 -3.15 -22.44
N ARG A 486 3.94 -1.92 -21.91
CA ARG A 486 5.20 -1.18 -21.79
C ARG A 486 6.17 -2.01 -20.93
N GLN A 487 7.37 -2.24 -21.46
CA GLN A 487 8.40 -3.02 -20.76
C GLN A 487 9.49 -2.08 -20.26
N ALA A 488 9.78 -2.16 -18.96
CA ALA A 488 10.94 -1.51 -18.37
C ALA A 488 12.23 -2.05 -19.03
N PRO A 489 13.30 -1.22 -19.15
CA PRO A 489 14.59 -1.73 -19.54
C PRO A 489 15.10 -2.76 -18.52
N GLU A 490 15.77 -3.80 -19.01
CA GLU A 490 16.42 -4.79 -18.15
C GLU A 490 17.35 -4.12 -17.13
N PRO A 491 17.17 -4.37 -15.82
CA PRO A 491 18.06 -3.86 -14.80
C PRO A 491 19.51 -4.30 -15.00
N THR A 492 20.44 -3.49 -14.52
CA THR A 492 21.89 -3.74 -14.60
C THR A 492 22.52 -4.19 -13.28
N ALA A 493 21.73 -4.19 -12.21
CA ALA A 493 22.06 -4.60 -10.85
C ALA A 493 20.86 -5.34 -10.22
N GLU A 494 21.13 -6.12 -9.16
CA GLU A 494 20.12 -6.89 -8.41
C GLU A 494 19.54 -6.08 -7.22
N VAL A 495 20.18 -4.96 -6.90
CA VAL A 495 19.85 -4.03 -5.80
C VAL A 495 19.91 -2.63 -6.39
N GLY A 496 19.03 -1.74 -5.94
CA GLY A 496 18.92 -0.42 -6.54
C GLY A 496 18.16 0.59 -5.70
N ASN A 497 17.37 1.41 -6.38
CA ASN A 497 16.57 2.48 -5.82
C ASN A 497 15.11 2.05 -5.69
N VAL A 498 14.37 2.72 -4.82
CA VAL A 498 12.91 2.56 -4.71
C VAL A 498 12.25 3.94 -4.79
N ILE A 499 11.20 4.02 -5.58
CA ILE A 499 10.22 5.11 -5.60
C ILE A 499 8.89 4.50 -5.16
N PHE A 500 8.50 4.75 -3.92
CA PHE A 500 7.18 4.40 -3.41
C PHE A 500 6.22 5.58 -3.63
N ILE A 501 5.12 5.32 -4.33
CA ILE A 501 4.09 6.31 -4.64
C ILE A 501 2.81 5.85 -3.95
N HIS A 502 2.31 6.66 -3.02
CA HIS A 502 1.11 6.43 -2.22
C HIS A 502 0.01 7.41 -2.65
N PRO A 503 -0.84 7.05 -3.61
CA PRO A 503 -2.06 7.79 -3.90
C PRO A 503 -3.11 7.38 -2.85
N ASP A 504 -3.19 8.13 -1.74
CA ASP A 504 -3.98 7.77 -0.55
C ASP A 504 -5.45 7.53 -0.92
N GLY A 505 -6.07 6.48 -0.37
CA GLY A 505 -7.48 6.17 -0.59
C GLY A 505 -7.86 5.67 -1.99
N THR A 506 -6.92 5.35 -2.88
CA THR A 506 -7.27 5.02 -4.28
C THR A 506 -7.52 3.54 -4.57
N SER A 507 -8.60 3.30 -5.32
CA SER A 507 -8.97 2.01 -5.91
C SER A 507 -9.00 2.06 -7.44
N PRO A 508 -9.14 0.92 -8.15
CA PRO A 508 -9.31 0.88 -9.59
C PRO A 508 -10.47 1.76 -10.10
N SER A 509 -11.51 2.01 -9.31
CA SER A 509 -12.60 2.94 -9.66
C SER A 509 -12.13 4.40 -9.68
N HIS A 510 -11.24 4.81 -8.77
CA HIS A 510 -10.57 6.12 -8.83
C HIS A 510 -9.77 6.27 -10.13
N TRP A 511 -9.00 5.24 -10.49
CA TRP A 511 -8.24 5.22 -11.74
C TRP A 511 -9.13 5.17 -12.99
N ALA A 512 -10.30 4.52 -12.91
CA ALA A 512 -11.28 4.54 -13.99
C ALA A 512 -11.87 5.93 -14.21
N ALA A 513 -12.28 6.61 -13.14
CA ALA A 513 -12.77 7.99 -13.22
C ALA A 513 -11.71 8.93 -13.81
N ALA A 514 -10.46 8.83 -13.35
CA ALA A 514 -9.33 9.57 -13.89
C ALA A 514 -9.07 9.26 -15.38
N ARG A 515 -9.11 7.99 -15.78
CA ARG A 515 -8.91 7.55 -17.16
C ARG A 515 -9.99 8.12 -18.07
N PHE A 516 -11.26 7.99 -17.68
CA PHE A 516 -12.36 8.54 -18.45
C PHE A 516 -12.23 10.06 -18.60
N ALA A 517 -11.91 10.78 -17.52
CA ALA A 517 -11.76 12.22 -17.51
C ALA A 517 -10.55 12.73 -18.32
N ALA A 518 -9.42 12.02 -18.31
CA ALA A 518 -8.17 12.49 -18.93
C ALA A 518 -7.95 11.93 -20.34
N GLU A 519 -8.11 10.61 -20.51
CA GLU A 519 -7.66 9.87 -21.70
C GLU A 519 -8.81 9.22 -22.47
N GLY A 520 -10.04 9.23 -21.95
CA GLY A 520 -11.18 8.52 -22.52
C GLY A 520 -11.18 7.01 -22.23
N PRO A 521 -12.25 6.28 -22.62
CA PRO A 521 -12.43 4.87 -22.24
C PRO A 521 -11.41 3.92 -22.87
N ASP A 522 -10.93 4.21 -24.08
CA ASP A 522 -9.84 3.48 -24.75
C ASP A 522 -8.43 3.96 -24.34
N GLY A 523 -8.35 5.04 -23.57
CA GLY A 523 -7.11 5.63 -23.09
C GLY A 523 -6.37 4.75 -22.09
N ARG A 524 -5.08 5.03 -21.87
CA ARG A 524 -4.29 4.41 -20.81
C ARG A 524 -3.60 5.49 -20.01
N LEU A 525 -3.85 5.49 -18.72
CA LEU A 525 -3.06 6.23 -17.74
C LEU A 525 -1.62 5.67 -17.68
N ASN A 526 -0.71 6.35 -17.01
CA ASN A 526 0.61 5.80 -16.70
C ASN A 526 0.49 4.62 -15.72
N TRP A 527 -0.41 4.70 -14.73
CA TRP A 527 -0.74 3.60 -13.82
C TRP A 527 -1.24 2.35 -14.56
N ASP A 528 -1.96 2.52 -15.67
CA ASP A 528 -2.41 1.41 -16.52
C ASP A 528 -1.24 0.69 -17.22
N GLN A 529 -0.12 1.38 -17.41
CA GLN A 529 1.04 0.91 -18.17
C GLN A 529 2.14 0.31 -17.28
N MET A 530 1.96 0.27 -15.96
CA MET A 530 2.86 -0.43 -15.03
C MET A 530 2.86 -1.94 -15.32
N SER A 531 3.92 -2.68 -15.00
CA SER A 531 4.14 -4.03 -15.54
C SER A 531 3.36 -5.12 -14.82
N ASP A 532 3.19 -4.98 -13.51
CA ASP A 532 2.61 -6.02 -12.64
C ASP A 532 1.52 -5.39 -11.76
N ALA A 533 0.51 -6.18 -11.40
CA ALA A 533 -0.61 -5.76 -10.57
C ALA A 533 -0.93 -6.81 -9.51
N SER A 534 -1.45 -6.34 -8.37
CA SER A 534 -1.86 -7.19 -7.26
C SER A 534 -3.04 -6.59 -6.53
N VAL A 535 -3.99 -7.44 -6.13
CA VAL A 535 -5.01 -7.08 -5.13
C VAL A 535 -4.33 -6.90 -3.78
N TYR A 536 -4.62 -5.79 -3.09
CA TYR A 536 -3.99 -5.42 -1.82
C TYR A 536 -4.91 -5.75 -0.63
N LEU A 537 -4.36 -6.35 0.43
CA LEU A 537 -5.09 -6.73 1.64
C LEU A 537 -4.70 -5.83 2.82
N GLY A 538 -5.53 -4.83 3.11
CA GLY A 538 -5.19 -3.71 3.99
C GLY A 538 -5.39 -3.89 5.50
N HIS A 539 -5.91 -5.03 5.96
CA HIS A 539 -6.31 -5.17 7.37
C HIS A 539 -5.18 -4.99 8.40
N MET A 540 -5.60 -4.63 9.62
CA MET A 540 -4.73 -4.23 10.73
C MET A 540 -4.82 -5.22 11.90
N ASP A 541 -4.06 -4.98 12.98
CA ASP A 541 -4.08 -5.86 14.16
C ASP A 541 -5.41 -5.80 14.94
N ASP A 542 -6.16 -4.71 14.82
CA ASP A 542 -7.38 -4.45 15.58
C ASP A 542 -8.64 -4.18 14.73
N ARG A 543 -8.54 -4.16 13.39
CA ARG A 543 -9.67 -3.91 12.48
C ARG A 543 -9.44 -4.43 11.05
N LEU A 544 -10.49 -4.51 10.24
CA LEU A 544 -10.45 -5.00 8.84
C LEU A 544 -10.10 -3.91 7.84
N VAL A 545 -10.58 -2.68 8.04
CA VAL A 545 -10.36 -1.54 7.15
C VAL A 545 -9.04 -0.86 7.48
N GLY A 546 -8.31 -0.45 6.44
CA GLY A 546 -7.09 0.34 6.59
C GLY A 546 -7.33 1.73 7.20
N THR A 547 -6.25 2.42 7.54
CA THR A 547 -6.22 3.84 7.93
C THR A 547 -4.89 4.41 7.50
N SER A 548 -4.84 5.70 7.10
CA SER A 548 -3.60 6.29 6.56
C SER A 548 -2.40 6.07 7.48
N ASN A 549 -2.60 6.26 8.79
CA ASN A 549 -1.52 6.11 9.76
C ASN A 549 -1.12 4.65 10.01
N GLY A 550 -2.07 3.72 10.15
CA GLY A 550 -1.71 2.31 10.33
C GLY A 550 -1.13 1.70 9.05
N GLY A 551 -1.65 2.09 7.88
CA GLY A 551 -1.16 1.68 6.57
C GLY A 551 0.27 2.17 6.31
N ALA A 552 0.54 3.45 6.57
CA ALA A 552 1.88 4.00 6.48
C ALA A 552 2.87 3.29 7.41
N VAL A 553 2.46 2.93 8.63
CA VAL A 553 3.27 2.11 9.55
C VAL A 553 3.55 0.73 8.96
N VAL A 554 2.56 0.09 8.31
CA VAL A 554 2.79 -1.18 7.60
C VAL A 554 3.84 -1.00 6.50
N HIS A 555 3.75 0.05 5.69
CA HIS A 555 4.70 0.27 4.59
C HIS A 555 6.11 0.66 5.08
N ALA A 556 6.20 1.37 6.21
CA ALA A 556 7.46 1.84 6.79
C ALA A 556 8.18 0.78 7.65
N TYR A 557 7.43 -0.10 8.33
CA TYR A 557 7.96 -1.10 9.26
C TYR A 557 7.74 -2.55 8.84
N GLY A 558 6.80 -2.85 7.93
CA GLY A 558 6.51 -4.22 7.49
C GLY A 558 5.74 -5.06 8.51
N VAL A 559 5.08 -4.44 9.47
CA VAL A 559 4.28 -5.12 10.52
C VAL A 559 2.90 -4.49 10.61
N LYS A 560 1.89 -5.28 10.99
CA LYS A 560 0.51 -4.80 11.17
C LYS A 560 0.35 -4.14 12.54
N PRO A 561 0.07 -2.82 12.60
CA PRO A 561 -0.15 -2.13 13.86
C PRO A 561 -1.64 -2.09 14.22
N PHE A 562 -1.96 -1.48 15.35
CA PHE A 562 -3.32 -0.99 15.63
C PHE A 562 -3.63 0.24 14.77
N ALA A 563 -4.91 0.49 14.49
CA ALA A 563 -5.37 1.48 13.52
C ALA A 563 -5.02 2.94 13.82
N GLY A 564 -4.65 3.26 15.05
CA GLY A 564 -4.25 4.61 15.47
C GLY A 564 -2.73 4.83 15.56
N SER A 565 -1.93 3.84 15.13
CA SER A 565 -0.48 3.87 15.26
C SER A 565 0.17 4.91 14.35
N TYR A 566 1.21 5.56 14.88
CA TYR A 566 2.18 6.36 14.15
C TYR A 566 3.59 5.96 14.65
N GLY A 567 3.93 4.66 14.56
CA GLY A 567 5.22 4.12 15.01
C GLY A 567 5.19 3.34 16.33
N PHE A 568 4.03 3.18 16.98
CA PHE A 568 3.89 2.46 18.26
C PHE A 568 2.98 1.23 18.13
N ASP A 569 3.21 0.19 18.93
CA ASP A 569 2.44 -1.07 18.89
C ASP A 569 1.09 -1.01 19.63
N ALA A 570 0.90 0.01 20.47
CA ALA A 570 -0.35 0.36 21.15
C ALA A 570 -0.33 1.86 21.51
N PRO A 571 -1.44 2.46 21.99
CA PRO A 571 -1.39 3.80 22.56
C PRO A 571 -0.36 3.88 23.71
N VAL A 572 0.48 4.92 23.71
CA VAL A 572 1.56 5.11 24.71
C VAL A 572 1.02 5.16 26.13
N ASP A 573 -0.17 5.73 26.36
CA ASP A 573 -0.80 5.78 27.67
C ASP A 573 -1.37 4.42 28.15
N GLU A 574 -1.50 3.46 27.24
CA GLU A 574 -1.82 2.06 27.50
C GLU A 574 -0.57 1.16 27.62
N GLY A 575 0.62 1.75 27.48
CA GLY A 575 1.92 1.08 27.57
C GLY A 575 2.43 0.56 26.23
N GLY A 576 2.04 1.21 25.12
CA GLY A 576 2.64 0.97 23.82
C GLY A 576 4.12 1.32 23.78
N GLU A 577 4.85 0.52 23.03
CA GLU A 577 6.29 0.63 22.79
C GLU A 577 6.52 0.91 21.30
N GLU A 578 7.70 1.42 20.96
CA GLU A 578 8.12 1.64 19.58
C GLU A 578 8.09 0.33 18.78
N ILE A 579 7.67 0.43 17.51
CA ILE A 579 7.58 -0.72 16.63
C ILE A 579 8.99 -1.21 16.25
N VAL A 580 9.17 -2.52 16.34
CA VAL A 580 10.29 -3.20 15.69
C VAL A 580 9.86 -3.62 14.29
N ALA A 581 10.54 -3.10 13.28
CA ALA A 581 10.32 -3.43 11.89
C ALA A 581 10.53 -4.93 11.62
N LEU A 582 10.00 -5.42 10.50
CA LEU A 582 10.13 -6.79 10.05
C LEU A 582 11.59 -7.21 9.82
N SER A 583 12.49 -6.24 9.57
CA SER A 583 13.95 -6.42 9.55
C SER A 583 14.57 -6.76 10.92
N GLY A 584 13.79 -6.67 12.00
CA GLY A 584 14.24 -6.81 13.38
C GLY A 584 14.90 -5.56 13.95
N ARG A 585 14.84 -4.42 13.26
CA ARG A 585 15.38 -3.13 13.71
C ARG A 585 14.29 -2.21 14.28
N PRO A 586 14.59 -1.34 15.24
CA PRO A 586 13.67 -0.33 15.74
C PRO A 586 13.64 0.93 14.84
N ASP A 587 13.90 0.75 13.55
CA ASP A 587 14.04 1.83 12.57
C ASP A 587 13.09 1.55 11.40
N THR A 588 12.56 2.60 10.77
CA THR A 588 11.80 2.48 9.51
C THR A 588 12.72 2.03 8.37
N ILE A 589 12.14 1.52 7.28
CA ILE A 589 12.91 1.23 6.05
C ILE A 589 13.64 2.45 5.50
N MET A 590 13.11 3.67 5.69
CA MET A 590 13.78 4.90 5.23
C MET A 590 14.96 5.26 6.13
N GLN A 591 14.83 5.14 7.44
CA GLN A 591 15.95 5.32 8.37
C GLN A 591 17.03 4.25 8.13
N GLU A 592 16.65 3.01 7.84
CA GLU A 592 17.58 1.95 7.43
C GLU A 592 18.28 2.27 6.10
N ALA A 593 17.57 2.81 5.11
CA ALA A 593 18.15 3.23 3.83
C ALA A 593 19.17 4.35 4.04
N GLN A 594 18.82 5.36 4.85
CA GLN A 594 19.71 6.44 5.22
C GLN A 594 20.95 5.94 5.96
N ALA A 595 20.79 5.03 6.92
CA ALA A 595 21.90 4.41 7.65
C ALA A 595 22.80 3.57 6.73
N ALA A 596 22.26 3.03 5.63
CA ALA A 596 23.02 2.35 4.59
C ALA A 596 23.74 3.32 3.62
N GLY A 597 23.64 4.63 3.84
CA GLY A 597 24.27 5.66 3.04
C GLY A 597 23.50 6.06 1.79
N LYS A 598 22.25 5.60 1.61
CA LYS A 598 21.40 6.00 0.49
C LYS A 598 20.82 7.39 0.71
N ALA A 599 20.64 8.14 -0.36
CA ALA A 599 19.87 9.38 -0.30
C ALA A 599 18.39 9.09 0.00
N ILE A 600 17.75 9.95 0.77
CA ILE A 600 16.33 9.78 1.10
C ILE A 600 15.54 11.05 0.79
N GLY A 601 14.31 10.87 0.32
CA GLY A 601 13.41 11.98 0.02
C GLY A 601 11.97 11.66 0.34
N ILE A 602 11.25 12.69 0.79
CA ILE A 602 9.80 12.65 1.00
C ILE A 602 9.11 13.78 0.23
N ILE A 603 7.97 13.46 -0.38
CA ILE A 603 7.14 14.39 -1.14
C ILE A 603 5.68 14.21 -0.73
N ASN A 604 4.98 15.29 -0.39
CA ASN A 604 3.55 15.24 -0.08
C ASN A 604 2.79 16.36 -0.80
N SER A 605 1.60 16.09 -1.33
CA SER A 605 0.69 17.16 -1.78
C SER A 605 0.09 17.96 -0.62
N GLY A 606 -0.05 17.36 0.56
CA GLY A 606 -0.47 17.99 1.81
C GLY A 606 0.71 18.50 2.64
N PHE A 607 0.47 18.74 3.92
CA PHE A 607 1.54 19.00 4.88
C PHE A 607 2.39 17.74 5.14
N ILE A 608 3.68 17.93 5.45
CA ILE A 608 4.64 16.82 5.48
C ILE A 608 4.46 15.82 6.64
N ALA A 609 3.64 16.18 7.63
CA ALA A 609 3.36 15.31 8.77
C ALA A 609 2.23 14.30 8.48
N GLU A 610 1.58 14.36 7.32
CA GLU A 610 0.61 13.34 6.92
C GLU A 610 1.27 11.95 6.88
N PRO A 611 0.53 10.89 7.28
CA PRO A 611 1.16 9.63 7.63
C PRO A 611 1.94 8.93 6.52
N GLY A 612 1.47 8.91 5.27
CA GLY A 612 2.14 8.19 4.18
C GLY A 612 3.52 8.75 3.84
N THR A 613 3.87 9.93 4.36
CA THR A 613 5.25 10.44 4.37
C THR A 613 5.89 10.50 5.75
N GLY A 614 5.21 11.05 6.75
CA GLY A 614 5.84 11.38 8.03
C GLY A 614 6.21 10.15 8.88
N VAL A 615 5.44 9.06 8.81
CA VAL A 615 5.74 7.81 9.55
C VAL A 615 7.10 7.21 9.15
N PHE A 616 7.58 7.48 7.94
CA PHE A 616 8.89 7.01 7.50
C PHE A 616 10.06 7.67 8.24
N LEU A 617 9.85 8.78 8.94
CA LEU A 617 10.93 9.52 9.62
C LEU A 617 10.58 9.99 11.04
N ALA A 618 9.37 9.73 11.51
CA ALA A 618 8.86 10.16 12.81
C ALA A 618 8.01 9.08 13.47
N ASP A 619 7.99 9.10 14.80
CA ASP A 619 7.17 8.21 15.63
C ASP A 619 6.57 9.01 16.80
N VAL A 620 5.24 9.04 16.90
CA VAL A 620 4.54 9.82 17.93
C VAL A 620 3.36 9.09 18.53
N ASP A 621 2.96 9.51 19.73
CA ASP A 621 1.79 8.95 20.44
C ASP A 621 0.45 9.27 19.77
N ASN A 622 0.41 10.33 18.96
CA ASN A 622 -0.80 10.83 18.32
C ASN A 622 -0.46 11.50 16.98
N ARG A 623 -1.07 11.03 15.90
CA ARG A 623 -0.91 11.60 14.54
C ARG A 623 -1.22 13.10 14.45
N GLY A 624 -2.04 13.62 15.38
CA GLY A 624 -2.38 15.05 15.45
C GLY A 624 -1.28 15.94 16.03
N ASN A 625 -0.12 15.40 16.44
CA ASN A 625 1.03 16.18 16.89
C ASN A 625 1.89 16.63 15.70
N THR A 626 1.28 17.29 14.72
CA THR A 626 1.91 17.61 13.43
C THR A 626 3.17 18.47 13.57
N GLU A 627 3.24 19.33 14.59
CA GLU A 627 4.45 20.11 14.87
C GLU A 627 5.60 19.22 15.34
N GLU A 628 5.35 18.21 16.18
CA GLU A 628 6.42 17.32 16.64
C GLU A 628 6.91 16.43 15.49
N ILE A 629 5.99 15.85 14.72
CA ILE A 629 6.31 15.05 13.53
C ILE A 629 7.17 15.87 12.55
N THR A 630 6.76 17.11 12.24
CA THR A 630 7.52 18.00 11.34
C THR A 630 8.93 18.30 11.87
N ALA A 631 9.09 18.36 13.19
CA ALA A 631 10.40 18.54 13.82
C ALA A 631 11.27 17.29 13.70
N GLU A 632 10.73 16.11 13.99
CA GLU A 632 11.43 14.83 13.87
C GLU A 632 11.89 14.58 12.43
N ILE A 633 11.02 14.80 11.44
CA ILE A 633 11.35 14.72 10.00
C ILE A 633 12.57 15.59 9.67
N LEU A 634 12.60 16.84 10.14
CA LEU A 634 13.74 17.74 9.89
C LEU A 634 14.99 17.30 10.65
N ASP A 635 14.84 16.77 11.87
CA ASP A 635 15.93 16.31 12.72
C ASP A 635 16.61 15.06 12.10
N GLN A 636 15.90 14.22 11.33
CA GLN A 636 16.48 13.14 10.51
C GLN A 636 17.30 13.64 9.31
N ARG A 637 17.13 14.90 8.91
CA ARG A 637 17.86 15.57 7.82
C ARG A 637 17.81 14.85 6.44
N PRO A 638 16.64 14.43 5.91
CA PRO A 638 16.54 13.85 4.57
C PRO A 638 17.03 14.80 3.47
N ASP A 639 17.52 14.28 2.35
CA ASP A 639 18.12 15.09 1.28
C ASP A 639 17.09 15.98 0.59
N VAL A 640 15.85 15.49 0.45
CA VAL A 640 14.74 16.23 -0.17
C VAL A 640 13.49 16.15 0.70
N ILE A 641 12.90 17.31 1.01
CA ILE A 641 11.57 17.45 1.63
C ILE A 641 10.76 18.40 0.76
N LEU A 642 9.65 17.95 0.17
CA LEU A 642 8.78 18.78 -0.66
C LEU A 642 7.32 18.59 -0.27
N GLY A 643 6.66 19.63 0.23
CA GLY A 643 5.23 19.56 0.54
C GLY A 643 4.69 20.91 1.02
N ALA A 644 3.65 20.90 1.84
CA ALA A 644 3.09 22.10 2.45
C ALA A 644 3.31 22.11 3.99
N GLY A 645 2.42 22.77 4.74
CA GLY A 645 2.45 22.82 6.20
C GLY A 645 3.31 23.93 6.82
N GLU A 646 3.51 25.09 6.16
CA GLU A 646 4.37 26.17 6.70
C GLU A 646 4.07 26.55 8.15
N THR A 647 2.81 26.46 8.58
CA THR A 647 2.37 26.76 9.96
C THR A 647 3.11 25.92 11.00
N ASP A 648 3.35 24.63 10.71
CA ASP A 648 3.99 23.67 11.63
C ASP A 648 5.51 23.82 11.72
N TYR A 649 6.11 24.58 10.79
CA TYR A 649 7.53 24.97 10.85
C TYR A 649 7.76 26.23 11.70
N LEU A 650 6.71 26.98 12.05
CA LEU A 650 6.82 28.33 12.58
C LEU A 650 6.27 28.45 14.01
N PRO A 651 6.91 29.24 14.89
CA PRO A 651 6.40 29.42 16.23
C PRO A 651 5.25 30.41 16.30
N VAL A 652 4.32 30.19 17.24
CA VAL A 652 3.19 31.08 17.53
C VAL A 652 3.66 32.54 17.62
N GLY A 653 2.95 33.43 16.92
CA GLY A 653 3.31 34.84 16.76
C GLY A 653 4.13 35.16 15.52
N THR A 654 4.53 34.16 14.72
CA THR A 654 5.28 34.32 13.47
C THR A 654 4.36 34.10 12.28
N ILE A 655 4.35 35.06 11.35
CA ILE A 655 3.61 34.94 10.09
C ILE A 655 4.60 34.59 8.98
N GLY A 656 4.35 33.49 8.30
CA GLY A 656 5.18 32.95 7.22
C GLY A 656 4.99 33.63 5.86
N PHE A 657 5.48 32.98 4.82
CA PHE A 657 5.32 33.33 3.41
C PHE A 657 3.84 33.29 2.97
N PHE A 658 3.08 32.29 3.44
CA PHE A 658 1.66 32.09 3.09
C PHE A 658 0.69 32.88 3.97
N GLY A 659 1.20 33.75 4.85
CA GLY A 659 0.38 34.75 5.53
C GLY A 659 -0.42 34.25 6.74
N GLU A 660 -0.24 32.99 7.10
CA GLU A 660 -0.83 32.35 8.28
C GLU A 660 0.13 32.34 9.47
N GLU A 661 -0.42 32.24 10.69
CA GLU A 661 0.35 32.25 11.94
C GLU A 661 0.82 30.84 12.27
N GLY A 662 2.11 30.72 12.60
CA GLY A 662 2.69 29.44 13.02
C GLY A 662 2.02 28.85 14.26
N THR A 663 2.00 27.53 14.34
CA THR A 663 1.30 26.73 15.35
C THR A 663 2.22 26.30 16.50
N ARG A 664 3.55 26.24 16.29
CA ARG A 664 4.47 25.69 17.29
C ARG A 664 4.53 26.48 18.59
N GLU A 665 4.30 25.81 19.71
CA GLU A 665 4.36 26.41 21.06
C GLU A 665 5.76 26.40 21.70
N ASP A 666 6.70 25.61 21.14
CA ASP A 666 8.05 25.41 21.66
C ASP A 666 9.03 26.58 21.36
N GLY A 667 8.64 27.49 20.46
CA GLY A 667 9.43 28.63 20.04
C GLY A 667 10.50 28.32 18.97
N ARG A 668 10.56 27.09 18.43
CA ARG A 668 11.44 26.69 17.34
C ARG A 668 11.00 27.32 16.01
N ASN A 669 11.95 27.53 15.11
CA ASN A 669 11.66 27.96 13.73
C ASN A 669 12.38 27.01 12.80
N LEU A 670 11.67 25.98 12.37
CA LEU A 670 12.24 24.86 11.63
C LEU A 670 12.73 25.29 10.24
N ILE A 671 12.10 26.28 9.61
CA ILE A 671 12.59 26.84 8.34
C ILE A 671 14.01 27.41 8.52
N GLN A 672 14.24 28.16 9.60
CA GLN A 672 15.54 28.72 9.90
C GLN A 672 16.56 27.65 10.30
N GLU A 673 16.12 26.61 11.01
CA GLU A 673 16.94 25.44 11.36
C GLU A 673 17.37 24.67 10.10
N ALA A 674 16.47 24.42 9.16
CA ALA A 674 16.77 23.81 7.87
C ALA A 674 17.79 24.63 7.08
N GLN A 675 17.62 25.96 6.99
CA GLN A 675 18.63 26.83 6.35
C GLN A 675 20.00 26.74 7.02
N ASN A 676 20.04 26.65 8.35
CA ASN A 676 21.29 26.48 9.10
C ASN A 676 21.91 25.11 8.87
N ALA A 677 21.09 24.07 8.65
CA ALA A 677 21.49 22.72 8.29
C ALA A 677 21.89 22.57 6.80
N GLY A 678 21.86 23.66 6.02
CA GLY A 678 22.35 23.69 4.64
C GLY A 678 21.30 23.49 3.56
N TYR A 679 20.01 23.41 3.91
CA TYR A 679 18.94 23.28 2.93
C TYR A 679 18.82 24.53 2.06
N THR A 680 18.66 24.30 0.76
CA THR A 680 18.07 25.29 -0.12
C THR A 680 16.57 25.31 0.13
N VAL A 681 16.03 26.44 0.59
CA VAL A 681 14.60 26.57 0.90
C VAL A 681 13.86 27.32 -0.22
N VAL A 682 12.77 26.73 -0.71
CA VAL A 682 11.90 27.30 -1.76
C VAL A 682 10.42 27.29 -1.34
N PHE A 683 9.66 28.23 -1.87
CA PHE A 683 8.24 28.44 -1.52
C PHE A 683 7.29 28.48 -2.71
N THR A 684 7.80 28.54 -3.94
CA THR A 684 6.94 28.64 -5.13
C THR A 684 7.37 27.69 -6.22
N ARG A 685 6.44 27.35 -7.10
CA ARG A 685 6.71 26.53 -8.29
C ARG A 685 7.88 27.08 -9.12
N GLU A 686 7.93 28.39 -9.35
CA GLU A 686 9.03 29.00 -10.11
C GLU A 686 10.39 28.90 -9.41
N GLN A 687 10.41 28.88 -8.08
CA GLN A 687 11.63 28.68 -7.32
C GLN A 687 12.09 27.22 -7.40
N LEU A 688 11.17 26.27 -7.24
CA LEU A 688 11.44 24.83 -7.37
C LEU A 688 11.98 24.50 -8.76
N LEU A 689 11.28 24.92 -9.82
CA LEU A 689 11.68 24.66 -11.22
C LEU A 689 12.96 25.40 -11.64
N ALA A 690 13.47 26.32 -10.81
CA ALA A 690 14.72 27.04 -11.05
C ALA A 690 15.90 26.46 -10.24
N ILE A 691 15.70 25.40 -9.46
CA ILE A 691 16.75 24.71 -8.73
C ILE A 691 17.82 24.19 -9.71
N ASP A 692 19.08 24.41 -9.33
CA ASP A 692 20.23 23.83 -10.00
C ASP A 692 20.52 22.47 -9.34
N THR A 693 19.84 21.42 -9.82
CA THR A 693 19.89 20.08 -9.23
C THR A 693 21.31 19.51 -9.20
N ASP A 694 22.16 19.87 -10.17
CA ASP A 694 23.57 19.45 -10.23
C ASP A 694 24.43 19.97 -9.06
N ASN A 695 23.97 21.00 -8.34
CA ASN A 695 24.73 21.67 -7.27
C ASN A 695 23.91 21.85 -5.98
N THR A 696 22.81 21.11 -5.83
CA THR A 696 21.94 21.16 -4.65
C THR A 696 22.02 19.84 -3.92
N ASP A 697 22.60 19.84 -2.72
CA ASP A 697 22.74 18.63 -1.90
C ASP A 697 21.49 18.41 -1.01
N LYS A 698 20.88 19.49 -0.50
CA LYS A 698 19.67 19.44 0.34
C LYS A 698 18.63 20.46 -0.09
N LEU A 699 17.37 20.02 -0.18
CA LEU A 699 16.24 20.84 -0.65
C LEU A 699 15.03 20.72 0.28
N LEU A 700 14.52 21.87 0.73
CA LEU A 700 13.26 21.99 1.44
C LEU A 700 12.31 22.89 0.65
N GLY A 701 11.20 22.33 0.16
CA GLY A 701 10.13 23.05 -0.51
C GLY A 701 8.88 23.07 0.36
N ILE A 702 8.36 24.26 0.66
CA ILE A 702 7.12 24.45 1.43
C ILE A 702 6.16 25.26 0.55
N PHE A 703 5.07 24.66 0.09
CA PHE A 703 4.23 25.18 -0.99
C PHE A 703 2.81 25.59 -0.58
N GLY A 704 2.46 25.45 0.70
CA GLY A 704 1.20 25.90 1.27
C GLY A 704 1.32 26.18 2.77
N ALA A 705 0.35 26.92 3.32
CA ALA A 705 0.22 27.13 4.76
C ALA A 705 -0.11 25.83 5.51
N GLU A 706 -1.11 25.10 5.03
CA GLU A 706 -1.56 23.78 5.50
C GLU A 706 -1.34 22.81 4.33
N ASP A 707 -2.25 22.74 3.36
CA ASP A 707 -2.10 21.89 2.17
C ASP A 707 -1.89 22.68 0.87
N THR A 708 -1.50 21.97 -0.19
CA THR A 708 -1.47 22.54 -1.55
C THR A 708 -2.81 22.46 -2.27
N TYR A 709 -3.77 21.68 -1.78
CA TYR A 709 -5.13 21.54 -2.30
C TYR A 709 -6.17 22.13 -1.34
N ASN A 710 -7.42 22.18 -1.77
CA ASN A 710 -8.56 22.63 -0.97
C ASN A 710 -9.64 21.55 -1.04
N ASP A 711 -9.65 20.64 -0.08
CA ASP A 711 -10.45 19.40 -0.01
C ASP A 711 -11.90 19.58 0.44
N LEU A 712 -12.28 20.78 0.89
CA LEU A 712 -13.65 21.11 1.26
C LEU A 712 -14.66 20.68 0.17
N PHE A 713 -15.89 20.40 0.60
CA PHE A 713 -17.03 20.25 -0.29
C PHE A 713 -17.17 21.41 -1.29
N GLU A 714 -17.70 21.11 -2.47
CA GLU A 714 -17.77 22.04 -3.59
C GLU A 714 -18.58 23.31 -3.31
N ASP A 715 -19.63 23.24 -2.49
CA ASP A 715 -20.41 24.42 -2.07
C ASP A 715 -19.64 25.30 -1.07
N GLU A 716 -18.85 24.69 -0.18
CA GLU A 716 -18.03 25.39 0.80
C GLU A 716 -16.83 26.07 0.14
N LEU A 717 -16.22 25.44 -0.87
CA LEU A 717 -15.23 26.10 -1.74
C LEU A 717 -15.83 27.36 -2.39
N ARG A 718 -17.06 27.28 -2.91
CA ARG A 718 -17.75 28.44 -3.49
C ARG A 718 -18.04 29.52 -2.44
N GLU A 719 -18.48 29.15 -1.24
CA GLU A 719 -18.72 30.12 -0.15
C GLU A 719 -17.42 30.80 0.32
N ALA A 720 -16.32 30.04 0.38
CA ALA A 720 -14.99 30.53 0.67
C ALA A 720 -14.44 31.45 -0.45
N GLY A 721 -15.08 31.43 -1.63
CA GLY A 721 -14.66 32.20 -2.80
C GLY A 721 -13.47 31.58 -3.53
N LEU A 722 -13.24 30.28 -3.34
CA LEU A 722 -12.28 29.45 -4.06
C LEU A 722 -12.87 29.05 -5.42
N VAL A 723 -13.19 30.07 -6.21
CA VAL A 723 -13.65 29.96 -7.59
C VAL A 723 -12.83 30.87 -8.47
N ASP A 724 -12.55 30.43 -9.69
CA ASP A 724 -11.77 31.17 -10.65
C ASP A 724 -12.60 32.28 -11.34
N GLU A 725 -12.03 32.92 -12.38
CA GLU A 725 -12.74 33.99 -13.10
C GLU A 725 -13.89 33.50 -14.00
N ASN A 726 -13.94 32.21 -14.31
CA ASN A 726 -14.97 31.54 -15.09
C ASN A 726 -16.09 30.97 -14.21
N GLY A 727 -15.81 30.76 -12.92
CA GLY A 727 -16.73 30.18 -11.94
C GLY A 727 -16.38 28.75 -11.56
N ASP A 728 -15.28 28.21 -12.08
CA ASP A 728 -14.81 26.85 -11.83
C ASP A 728 -14.13 26.79 -10.45
N LEU A 729 -14.21 25.65 -9.77
CA LEU A 729 -13.63 25.46 -8.44
C LEU A 729 -12.09 25.54 -8.46
N ILE A 730 -11.51 26.20 -7.46
CA ILE A 730 -10.07 26.21 -7.23
C ILE A 730 -9.74 25.08 -6.25
N LEU A 731 -9.49 23.89 -6.79
CA LEU A 731 -9.17 22.68 -6.03
C LEU A 731 -7.70 22.63 -5.59
N TYR A 732 -6.83 23.41 -6.23
CA TYR A 732 -5.39 23.41 -6.00
C TYR A 732 -4.83 24.84 -5.91
N GLY A 733 -4.02 25.10 -4.88
CA GLY A 733 -3.36 26.36 -4.58
C GLY A 733 -4.10 27.28 -3.61
N GLN A 734 -3.37 28.31 -3.15
CA GLN A 734 -3.81 29.26 -2.11
C GLN A 734 -3.84 30.71 -2.65
N PRO A 735 -4.89 31.11 -3.39
CA PRO A 735 -4.96 32.44 -3.98
C PRO A 735 -5.14 33.57 -2.94
N PRO A 736 -4.50 34.75 -3.11
CA PRO A 736 -3.60 35.14 -4.20
C PRO A 736 -2.12 34.87 -3.92
N LEU A 737 -1.77 34.25 -2.79
CA LEU A 737 -0.38 34.15 -2.32
C LEU A 737 0.40 33.10 -3.11
N ASN A 738 -0.19 31.91 -3.32
CA ASN A 738 0.37 30.85 -4.13
C ASN A 738 -0.72 30.14 -4.96
N PRO A 739 -1.28 30.81 -5.98
CA PRO A 739 -2.42 30.28 -6.75
C PRO A 739 -2.05 29.12 -7.69
N ASN A 740 -0.79 28.72 -7.75
CA ASN A 740 -0.30 27.66 -8.63
C ASN A 740 0.97 27.02 -8.03
N PRO A 741 0.84 26.25 -6.93
CA PRO A 741 1.94 25.46 -6.39
C PRO A 741 2.50 24.48 -7.45
N PRO A 742 3.71 23.92 -7.25
CA PRO A 742 4.19 22.85 -8.12
C PRO A 742 3.27 21.63 -7.98
N THR A 743 3.05 20.87 -9.05
CA THR A 743 2.36 19.58 -8.97
C THR A 743 3.28 18.53 -8.35
N ILE A 744 2.72 17.43 -7.86
CA ILE A 744 3.54 16.35 -7.29
C ILE A 744 4.49 15.72 -8.33
N ALA A 745 4.05 15.61 -9.59
CA ALA A 745 4.90 15.22 -10.72
C ALA A 745 6.10 16.17 -10.92
N GLU A 746 5.90 17.48 -10.76
CA GLU A 746 6.99 18.46 -10.82
C GLU A 746 7.92 18.34 -9.62
N MET A 747 7.40 18.08 -8.43
CA MET A 747 8.20 17.82 -7.23
C MET A 747 9.09 16.58 -7.43
N VAL A 748 8.53 15.46 -7.89
CA VAL A 748 9.27 14.23 -8.24
C VAL A 748 10.34 14.52 -9.29
N SER A 749 10.00 15.28 -10.35
CA SER A 749 10.95 15.59 -11.43
C SER A 749 12.19 16.38 -10.99
N VAL A 750 12.07 17.17 -9.92
CA VAL A 750 13.18 17.94 -9.33
C VAL A 750 13.92 17.15 -8.25
N ALA A 751 13.21 16.30 -7.50
CA ALA A 751 13.80 15.45 -6.48
C ALA A 751 14.72 14.38 -7.07
N LEU A 752 14.28 13.70 -8.14
CA LEU A 752 15.01 12.54 -8.69
C LEU A 752 16.46 12.85 -9.08
N PRO A 753 16.80 13.95 -9.79
CA PRO A 753 18.20 14.25 -10.10
C PRO A 753 19.08 14.60 -8.89
N ILE A 754 18.47 15.06 -7.78
CA ILE A 754 19.21 15.34 -6.52
C ILE A 754 19.52 14.01 -5.82
N LEU A 755 18.53 13.12 -5.73
CA LEU A 755 18.67 11.80 -5.08
C LEU A 755 19.57 10.85 -5.89
N ASP A 756 19.43 10.82 -7.22
CA ASP A 756 20.24 10.01 -8.15
C ASP A 756 21.73 10.38 -8.16
N ALA A 757 22.10 11.54 -7.59
CA ALA A 757 23.50 11.91 -7.44
C ALA A 757 24.25 11.03 -6.44
N ASP A 758 23.53 10.32 -5.56
CA ASP A 758 24.12 9.41 -4.58
C ASP A 758 24.50 8.06 -5.22
N PRO A 759 25.80 7.69 -5.22
CA PRO A 759 26.25 6.43 -5.83
C PRO A 759 25.78 5.17 -5.09
N ASP A 760 25.33 5.27 -3.83
CA ASP A 760 24.82 4.15 -3.04
C ASP A 760 23.31 3.91 -3.31
N GLY A 761 22.67 4.82 -4.05
CA GLY A 761 21.27 4.77 -4.48
C GLY A 761 20.36 5.61 -3.58
N PHE A 762 19.05 5.52 -3.80
CA PHE A 762 18.08 6.32 -3.04
C PHE A 762 16.78 5.59 -2.71
N PHE A 763 16.06 6.13 -1.73
CA PHE A 763 14.67 5.81 -1.45
C PHE A 763 13.81 7.08 -1.43
N LEU A 764 12.82 7.14 -2.32
CA LEU A 764 11.86 8.24 -2.40
C LEU A 764 10.48 7.72 -2.00
N VAL A 765 9.85 8.38 -1.03
CA VAL A 765 8.43 8.20 -0.72
C VAL A 765 7.67 9.44 -1.17
N MET A 766 6.58 9.24 -1.87
CA MET A 766 5.73 10.30 -2.38
C MET A 766 4.27 9.97 -2.10
N GLU A 767 3.51 10.94 -1.59
CA GLU A 767 2.09 10.80 -1.27
C GLU A 767 1.27 11.89 -1.96
N GLU A 768 0.28 11.49 -2.79
CA GLU A 768 -0.80 12.39 -3.21
C GLU A 768 -1.96 12.20 -2.22
N GLU A 769 -1.86 12.89 -1.09
CA GLU A 769 -2.83 12.90 0.01
C GLU A 769 -4.25 13.32 -0.44
N ALA A 770 -4.33 14.21 -1.44
CA ALA A 770 -5.61 14.80 -1.82
C ALA A 770 -6.64 13.79 -2.37
N THR A 771 -6.20 12.62 -2.87
CA THR A 771 -7.14 11.60 -3.36
C THR A 771 -8.03 11.08 -2.23
N ASP A 772 -7.48 10.88 -1.04
CA ASP A 772 -8.24 10.47 0.14
C ASP A 772 -9.15 11.58 0.64
N ASN A 773 -8.61 12.77 0.91
CA ASN A 773 -9.42 13.80 1.57
C ASN A 773 -10.59 14.27 0.70
N PHE A 774 -10.36 14.44 -0.62
CA PHE A 774 -11.46 14.71 -1.54
C PHE A 774 -12.44 13.54 -1.60
N GLY A 775 -11.96 12.29 -1.57
CA GLY A 775 -12.80 11.09 -1.57
C GLY A 775 -13.71 11.01 -0.35
N ASN A 776 -13.15 11.19 0.85
CA ASN A 776 -13.88 11.15 2.12
C ASN A 776 -14.84 12.35 2.32
N ASP A 777 -14.62 13.46 1.60
CA ASP A 777 -15.57 14.56 1.49
C ASP A 777 -16.52 14.46 0.28
N ASN A 778 -16.44 13.37 -0.50
CA ASN A 778 -17.22 13.12 -1.70
C ASN A 778 -17.12 14.24 -2.74
N ASN A 779 -15.94 14.85 -2.86
CA ASN A 779 -15.67 15.87 -3.86
C ASN A 779 -15.16 15.22 -5.14
N ALA A 780 -16.08 14.77 -5.99
CA ALA A 780 -15.78 13.96 -7.17
C ALA A 780 -14.77 14.61 -8.13
N ILE A 781 -14.93 15.91 -8.43
CA ILE A 781 -14.00 16.64 -9.31
C ILE A 781 -12.61 16.79 -8.66
N GLY A 782 -12.57 16.98 -7.34
CA GLY A 782 -11.35 16.98 -6.53
C GLY A 782 -10.59 15.67 -6.63
N THR A 783 -11.27 14.56 -6.33
CA THR A 783 -10.73 13.20 -6.36
C THR A 783 -10.19 12.84 -7.74
N ILE A 784 -10.97 13.08 -8.81
CA ILE A 784 -10.53 12.83 -10.20
C ILE A 784 -9.28 13.64 -10.54
N THR A 785 -9.25 14.93 -10.17
CA THR A 785 -8.11 15.81 -10.47
C THR A 785 -6.87 15.40 -9.67
N ALA A 786 -7.03 14.89 -8.45
CA ALA A 786 -5.94 14.37 -7.64
C ALA A 786 -5.36 13.07 -8.20
N ALA A 787 -6.22 12.11 -8.58
CA ALA A 787 -5.79 10.86 -9.22
C ALA A 787 -5.01 11.12 -10.53
N ILE A 788 -5.42 12.12 -11.33
CA ILE A 788 -4.66 12.55 -12.52
C ILE A 788 -3.26 13.09 -12.15
N ARG A 789 -3.12 13.85 -11.06
CA ARG A 789 -1.80 14.34 -10.60
C ARG A 789 -0.90 13.19 -10.15
N ALA A 790 -1.45 12.21 -9.45
CA ALA A 790 -0.74 10.99 -9.07
C ALA A 790 -0.27 10.23 -10.33
N ASP A 791 -1.14 10.09 -11.34
CA ASP A 791 -0.78 9.46 -12.62
C ASP A 791 0.38 10.16 -13.33
N GLU A 792 0.34 11.49 -13.41
CA GLU A 792 1.42 12.28 -14.01
C GLU A 792 2.77 12.02 -13.32
N ALA A 793 2.77 11.83 -12.00
CA ALA A 793 3.98 11.57 -11.25
C ALA A 793 4.49 10.13 -11.41
N ILE A 794 3.59 9.15 -11.54
CA ILE A 794 3.93 7.79 -11.97
C ILE A 794 4.61 7.85 -13.35
N GLY A 795 4.07 8.65 -14.28
CA GLY A 795 4.69 8.88 -15.59
C GLY A 795 6.12 9.44 -15.51
N VAL A 796 6.37 10.42 -14.63
CA VAL A 796 7.72 10.96 -14.38
C VAL A 796 8.66 9.89 -13.82
N ALA A 797 8.19 9.07 -12.88
CA ALA A 797 8.99 7.99 -12.31
C ALA A 797 9.31 6.90 -13.35
N MET A 798 8.33 6.49 -14.16
CA MET A 798 8.53 5.52 -15.25
C MET A 798 9.51 6.05 -16.30
N ASP A 799 9.44 7.34 -16.64
CA ASP A 799 10.38 7.98 -17.55
C ASP A 799 11.80 8.02 -16.97
N PHE A 800 11.95 8.12 -15.64
CA PHE A 800 13.24 8.00 -14.97
C PHE A 800 13.82 6.59 -15.08
N VAL A 801 13.02 5.55 -14.82
CA VAL A 801 13.43 4.14 -15.02
C VAL A 801 13.86 3.89 -16.48
N ASP A 802 13.05 4.35 -17.42
CA ASP A 802 13.24 4.05 -18.84
C ASP A 802 14.46 4.76 -19.45
N ASN A 803 14.76 5.98 -18.98
CA ASN A 803 15.71 6.87 -19.64
C ASN A 803 16.95 7.22 -18.80
N THR A 804 16.91 7.02 -17.48
CA THR A 804 17.95 7.48 -16.55
C THR A 804 18.58 6.32 -15.79
N ASP A 805 17.84 5.62 -14.92
CA ASP A 805 18.36 4.51 -14.12
C ASP A 805 17.42 3.29 -14.10
N PRO A 806 17.74 2.23 -14.88
CA PRO A 806 16.93 1.01 -14.91
C PRO A 806 17.04 0.16 -13.63
N ASN A 807 17.89 0.54 -12.66
CA ASN A 807 18.01 -0.14 -11.37
C ASN A 807 17.07 0.49 -10.32
N THR A 808 15.84 0.81 -10.71
CA THR A 808 14.87 1.48 -9.84
C THR A 808 13.55 0.71 -9.88
N LEU A 809 13.00 0.41 -8.71
CA LEU A 809 11.64 -0.07 -8.53
C LEU A 809 10.71 1.13 -8.37
N ILE A 810 9.59 1.12 -9.08
CA ILE A 810 8.41 1.93 -8.77
C ILE A 810 7.38 0.99 -8.19
N ILE A 811 6.79 1.36 -7.06
CA ILE A 811 5.71 0.60 -6.43
C ILE A 811 4.62 1.55 -5.95
N THR A 812 3.37 1.21 -6.26
CA THR A 812 2.18 1.93 -5.81
C THR A 812 1.37 1.10 -4.82
N ALA A 813 0.88 1.74 -3.76
CA ALA A 813 -0.11 1.16 -2.86
C ALA A 813 -0.95 2.29 -2.25
N ALA A 814 -2.23 2.02 -2.05
CA ALA A 814 -3.09 2.77 -1.13
C ALA A 814 -3.37 1.87 0.07
N ASP A 815 -3.64 2.46 1.22
CA ASP A 815 -3.93 1.75 2.46
C ASP A 815 -5.43 1.49 2.65
N SER A 816 -6.29 2.32 2.06
CA SER A 816 -7.76 2.22 2.03
C SER A 816 -8.34 2.56 0.64
N ASP A 817 -9.66 2.36 0.49
CA ASP A 817 -10.48 3.00 -0.56
C ASP A 817 -11.32 4.12 0.08
N ALA A 818 -11.10 5.36 -0.33
CA ALA A 818 -11.75 6.54 0.23
C ALA A 818 -13.15 6.73 -0.34
N GLY A 819 -14.17 6.59 0.53
CA GLY A 819 -15.57 6.82 0.18
C GLY A 819 -16.24 5.72 -0.64
N GLY A 820 -15.48 4.72 -1.13
CA GLY A 820 -16.01 3.68 -2.03
C GLY A 820 -16.54 4.30 -3.32
N LEU A 821 -15.65 5.00 -4.03
CA LEU A 821 -15.96 5.72 -5.27
C LEU A 821 -16.35 4.73 -6.37
N GLU A 822 -17.45 5.00 -7.06
CA GLU A 822 -17.84 4.26 -8.26
C GLU A 822 -18.26 5.16 -9.42
N VAL A 823 -18.22 4.60 -10.63
CA VAL A 823 -18.49 5.35 -11.86
C VAL A 823 -19.63 4.71 -12.66
N ASP A 824 -20.59 5.53 -13.10
CA ASP A 824 -21.73 5.11 -13.91
C ASP A 824 -22.02 6.10 -15.06
N ASP A 825 -22.65 5.59 -16.13
CA ASP A 825 -23.10 6.35 -17.28
C ASP A 825 -24.20 7.36 -16.92
N ILE A 826 -24.25 8.48 -17.66
CA ILE A 826 -25.35 9.44 -17.59
C ILE A 826 -26.09 9.49 -18.94
N PRO A 827 -27.42 9.28 -18.96
CA PRO A 827 -28.31 9.00 -17.83
C PRO A 827 -28.10 7.59 -17.24
N ILE A 828 -28.20 7.49 -15.91
CA ILE A 828 -28.12 6.23 -15.16
C ILE A 828 -29.13 5.23 -15.71
N GLY A 829 -28.68 4.03 -16.00
CA GLY A 829 -29.54 2.96 -16.50
C GLY A 829 -30.17 3.31 -17.85
N GLY A 830 -29.36 3.80 -18.80
CA GLY A 830 -29.73 4.00 -20.20
C GLY A 830 -30.58 2.85 -20.78
N PHE A 831 -30.45 1.63 -20.24
CA PHE A 831 -31.36 0.52 -20.49
C PHE A 831 -31.58 -0.37 -19.26
N GLY A 832 -32.79 -0.39 -18.69
CA GLY A 832 -33.28 -1.60 -18.03
C GLY A 832 -33.61 -1.58 -16.54
N LEU A 833 -33.77 -0.43 -15.87
CA LEU A 833 -34.69 -0.42 -14.71
C LEU A 833 -36.01 -1.06 -15.18
N PRO A 834 -36.61 -2.00 -14.42
CA PRO A 834 -37.92 -2.52 -14.77
C PRO A 834 -38.81 -1.32 -15.05
N ASN A 835 -39.39 -1.26 -16.25
CA ASN A 835 -40.32 -0.20 -16.70
C ASN A 835 -41.57 -0.05 -15.79
N ASP A 836 -41.61 -0.80 -14.69
CA ASP A 836 -42.66 -0.89 -13.70
C ASP A 836 -42.24 -0.22 -12.35
N ALA A 837 -40.98 0.23 -12.20
CA ALA A 837 -40.43 0.86 -10.98
C ALA A 837 -39.79 2.26 -11.19
N VAL A 838 -40.00 2.89 -12.35
CA VAL A 838 -39.80 4.34 -12.47
C VAL A 838 -40.93 5.01 -11.70
N ASP A 839 -40.70 5.20 -10.40
CA ASP A 839 -41.41 6.25 -9.66
C ASP A 839 -41.27 7.54 -10.46
N GLU A 840 -42.34 8.32 -10.61
CA GLU A 840 -42.26 9.65 -11.23
C GLU A 840 -41.30 10.60 -10.46
N SER A 841 -40.73 10.15 -9.33
CA SER A 841 -39.75 10.84 -8.49
C SER A 841 -38.26 10.59 -8.81
N ALA A 842 -37.88 9.49 -9.48
CA ALA A 842 -36.47 9.20 -9.78
C ALA A 842 -36.04 9.95 -11.06
N THR A 843 -34.95 10.72 -10.99
CA THR A 843 -34.36 11.43 -12.13
C THR A 843 -33.26 10.57 -12.77
N PRO A 844 -32.83 10.85 -14.01
CA PRO A 844 -31.76 10.12 -14.72
C PRO A 844 -30.36 10.19 -14.07
N PHE A 845 -30.23 10.78 -12.88
CA PHE A 845 -28.98 11.04 -12.17
C PHE A 845 -29.13 10.70 -10.67
N THR A 846 -30.03 9.78 -10.34
CA THR A 846 -30.27 9.35 -8.96
C THR A 846 -30.33 7.83 -8.90
N LEU A 847 -29.48 7.27 -8.05
CA LEU A 847 -29.41 5.85 -7.72
C LEU A 847 -30.40 5.53 -6.61
N ARG A 848 -30.91 4.31 -6.62
CA ARG A 848 -31.52 3.73 -5.41
C ARG A 848 -30.41 3.00 -4.67
N VAL A 849 -30.29 3.28 -3.39
CA VAL A 849 -29.43 2.58 -2.44
C VAL A 849 -30.32 2.10 -1.31
N GLN A 850 -30.11 0.87 -0.85
CA GLN A 850 -30.69 0.23 0.35
C GLN A 850 -32.04 0.75 0.92
N ALA A 851 -33.01 -0.14 1.11
CA ALA A 851 -34.30 0.26 1.70
C ALA A 851 -34.16 0.69 3.17
N ALA A 852 -34.84 1.78 3.54
CA ALA A 852 -34.81 2.33 4.89
C ALA A 852 -35.55 1.46 5.95
N THR A 853 -36.26 0.40 5.54
CA THR A 853 -36.96 -0.53 6.46
C THR A 853 -36.89 -1.98 5.95
N GLN A 854 -36.99 -2.96 6.87
CA GLN A 854 -36.97 -4.43 6.65
C GLN A 854 -38.01 -5.01 5.65
N ALA A 855 -38.68 -4.21 4.82
CA ALA A 855 -39.71 -4.67 3.89
C ALA A 855 -39.27 -4.50 2.43
N PHE A 856 -39.23 -5.60 1.67
CA PHE A 856 -38.85 -5.58 0.25
C PHE A 856 -39.91 -6.21 -0.69
N GLY A 857 -39.95 -5.71 -1.93
CA GLY A 857 -40.88 -6.03 -3.01
C GLY A 857 -41.06 -4.83 -3.95
N SER A 858 -41.91 -4.91 -4.98
CA SER A 858 -42.17 -3.84 -5.98
C SER A 858 -42.79 -2.52 -5.43
N GLY A 859 -42.67 -2.29 -4.12
CA GLY A 859 -43.07 -1.09 -3.40
C GLY A 859 -42.09 -0.70 -2.28
N ALA A 860 -40.84 -1.19 -2.32
CA ALA A 860 -39.77 -0.75 -1.43
C ALA A 860 -39.24 0.63 -1.86
N ASP A 861 -39.07 1.52 -0.89
CA ASP A 861 -38.74 2.94 -1.02
C ASP A 861 -37.25 3.21 -0.76
N GLY A 862 -36.37 2.46 -1.45
CA GLY A 862 -34.91 2.66 -1.41
C GLY A 862 -34.51 4.14 -1.38
N VAL A 863 -33.49 4.47 -0.59
CA VAL A 863 -33.01 5.85 -0.46
C VAL A 863 -32.49 6.29 -1.82
N LEU A 864 -33.05 7.38 -2.31
CA LEU A 864 -32.61 7.99 -3.56
C LEU A 864 -31.37 8.84 -3.27
N VAL A 865 -30.24 8.46 -3.85
CA VAL A 865 -28.94 9.13 -3.72
C VAL A 865 -28.57 9.69 -5.09
N GLN A 866 -28.25 10.98 -5.16
CA GLN A 866 -27.86 11.60 -6.42
C GLN A 866 -26.40 11.24 -6.72
N VAL A 867 -26.04 10.96 -7.98
CA VAL A 867 -24.63 10.86 -8.34
C VAL A 867 -24.01 12.27 -8.37
N ASP A 868 -22.74 12.37 -8.02
CA ASP A 868 -21.99 13.61 -8.10
C ASP A 868 -21.61 13.92 -9.55
N ASP A 869 -21.63 15.22 -9.84
CA ASP A 869 -21.33 15.81 -11.12
C ASP A 869 -20.15 16.79 -10.97
N ILE A 870 -19.83 17.59 -11.99
CA ILE A 870 -18.68 18.51 -11.91
C ILE A 870 -18.80 19.58 -10.82
N ASP A 871 -20.02 19.84 -10.33
CA ASP A 871 -20.37 20.88 -9.37
C ASP A 871 -20.67 20.33 -7.97
N GLY A 872 -20.69 19.00 -7.79
CA GLY A 872 -21.10 18.24 -6.61
C GLY A 872 -22.59 17.85 -6.61
N SER A 873 -23.09 17.20 -5.55
CA SER A 873 -24.53 16.83 -5.49
C SER A 873 -25.47 18.05 -5.59
N ASN A 874 -26.52 17.94 -6.41
CA ASN A 874 -27.42 19.08 -6.70
C ASN A 874 -28.46 19.37 -5.61
N ASP A 875 -28.46 18.63 -4.51
CA ASP A 875 -29.42 18.79 -3.42
C ASP A 875 -29.02 19.90 -2.41
N VAL A 876 -27.93 20.63 -2.64
CA VAL A 876 -27.48 21.75 -1.79
C VAL A 876 -28.24 23.05 -2.09
N PRO A 877 -29.19 23.49 -1.22
CA PRO A 877 -30.06 24.62 -1.54
C PRO A 877 -29.30 25.96 -1.58
N GLY A 878 -29.28 26.61 -2.74
CA GLY A 878 -28.72 27.95 -2.92
C GLY A 878 -27.28 28.00 -3.46
N PHE A 879 -26.64 26.84 -3.62
CA PHE A 879 -25.32 26.68 -4.27
C PHE A 879 -25.40 25.85 -5.55
N SER A 880 -26.24 24.80 -5.61
CA SER A 880 -26.54 24.11 -6.86
C SER A 880 -27.28 25.04 -7.85
N THR A 881 -26.95 24.91 -9.13
CA THR A 881 -27.54 25.70 -10.22
C THR A 881 -28.97 25.29 -10.60
N ASP A 882 -29.58 24.36 -9.85
CA ASP A 882 -30.76 23.55 -10.23
C ASP A 882 -30.52 22.71 -11.52
N VAL A 883 -29.28 22.61 -12.01
CA VAL A 883 -28.91 21.91 -13.27
C VAL A 883 -27.78 20.93 -13.00
N PHE A 884 -28.05 19.65 -13.22
CA PHE A 884 -27.04 18.59 -13.22
C PHE A 884 -26.13 18.71 -14.44
N GLU A 885 -24.81 18.72 -14.23
CA GLU A 885 -23.77 18.86 -15.26
C GLU A 885 -22.79 17.69 -15.20
N PRO A 886 -23.02 16.59 -15.96
CA PRO A 886 -22.19 15.39 -15.86
C PRO A 886 -20.74 15.65 -16.27
N PHE A 887 -19.86 14.77 -15.81
CA PHE A 887 -18.52 14.67 -16.37
C PHE A 887 -18.60 14.20 -17.82
N ILE A 888 -17.61 14.59 -18.62
CA ILE A 888 -17.50 14.22 -20.03
C ILE A 888 -16.16 13.54 -20.24
N THR A 889 -16.10 12.48 -21.03
CA THR A 889 -14.83 11.81 -21.32
C THR A 889 -13.82 12.76 -21.98
N GLY A 890 -12.57 12.72 -21.53
CA GLY A 890 -11.50 13.63 -21.96
C GLY A 890 -11.10 13.46 -23.42
N ALA A 891 -11.26 12.25 -23.94
CA ALA A 891 -11.06 11.90 -25.33
C ALA A 891 -12.16 10.95 -25.82
N PRO A 892 -12.42 10.90 -27.14
CA PRO A 892 -13.34 9.93 -27.68
C PRO A 892 -12.77 8.52 -27.67
N ASP A 893 -13.64 7.53 -27.71
CA ASP A 893 -13.26 6.14 -27.99
C ASP A 893 -12.75 5.94 -29.43
N ALA A 894 -12.49 4.68 -29.78
CA ALA A 894 -12.03 4.24 -31.08
C ALA A 894 -12.97 4.61 -32.24
N ASP A 895 -14.29 4.67 -31.99
CA ASP A 895 -15.31 4.97 -32.98
C ASP A 895 -15.68 6.47 -33.06
N GLY A 896 -15.17 7.26 -32.11
CA GLY A 896 -15.24 8.70 -32.08
C GLY A 896 -16.31 9.27 -31.14
N ASP A 897 -16.86 8.43 -30.27
CA ASP A 897 -17.92 8.75 -29.34
C ASP A 897 -17.38 9.27 -28.00
N ILE A 898 -18.18 10.15 -27.39
CA ILE A 898 -17.87 10.85 -26.14
C ILE A 898 -19.02 10.55 -25.18
N PHE A 899 -18.68 10.14 -23.96
CA PHE A 899 -19.65 9.69 -22.96
C PHE A 899 -19.82 10.74 -21.86
N GLU A 900 -21.02 10.76 -21.29
CA GLU A 900 -21.34 11.52 -20.08
C GLU A 900 -21.36 10.54 -18.90
N PHE A 901 -20.76 10.91 -17.77
CA PHE A 901 -20.69 10.05 -16.58
C PHE A 901 -20.83 10.82 -15.28
N GLY A 902 -21.12 10.09 -14.19
CA GLY A 902 -21.22 10.61 -12.84
C GLY A 902 -20.49 9.72 -11.84
N VAL A 903 -20.33 10.22 -10.62
CA VAL A 903 -19.67 9.49 -9.53
C VAL A 903 -20.68 9.09 -8.46
N ALA A 904 -20.68 7.83 -8.06
CA ALA A 904 -21.42 7.32 -6.93
C ALA A 904 -20.48 7.06 -5.74
N TRP A 905 -21.02 7.14 -4.53
CA TRP A 905 -20.26 6.94 -3.30
C TRP A 905 -20.99 5.94 -2.41
N ALA A 906 -20.27 4.92 -1.94
CA ALA A 906 -20.79 3.99 -0.96
C ALA A 906 -20.84 4.62 0.45
N THR A 907 -19.89 5.49 0.78
CA THR A 907 -19.75 6.11 2.11
C THR A 907 -18.91 7.40 2.05
N ARG A 908 -18.58 7.99 3.21
CA ARG A 908 -17.67 9.13 3.41
C ARG A 908 -16.45 8.73 4.25
N SER A 909 -16.11 7.46 4.26
CA SER A 909 -15.08 6.88 5.11
C SER A 909 -14.30 5.86 4.31
N ASP A 910 -13.11 5.54 4.78
CA ASP A 910 -12.31 4.44 4.28
C ASP A 910 -13.09 3.11 4.33
N VAL A 911 -12.93 2.29 3.29
CA VAL A 911 -13.44 0.91 3.22
C VAL A 911 -12.32 -0.07 2.85
N ALA A 912 -12.52 -1.35 3.14
CA ALA A 912 -11.51 -2.40 2.98
C ALA A 912 -11.45 -3.01 1.56
N GLY A 913 -12.36 -2.61 0.69
CA GLY A 913 -12.58 -3.16 -0.65
C GLY A 913 -11.72 -2.51 -1.74
N GLY A 914 -11.69 -3.12 -2.93
CA GLY A 914 -11.22 -2.46 -4.16
C GLY A 914 -9.71 -2.29 -4.42
N ILE A 915 -8.81 -2.23 -3.43
CA ILE A 915 -7.43 -1.72 -3.68
C ILE A 915 -6.54 -2.63 -4.55
N VAL A 916 -5.80 -2.01 -5.49
CA VAL A 916 -4.80 -2.69 -6.34
C VAL A 916 -3.45 -1.96 -6.32
N SER A 917 -2.40 -2.67 -5.92
CA SER A 917 -1.00 -2.23 -6.01
C SER A 917 -0.41 -2.58 -7.38
N LYS A 918 0.50 -1.75 -7.88
CA LYS A 918 1.24 -2.01 -9.11
C LYS A 918 2.73 -1.73 -8.99
N THR A 919 3.54 -2.42 -9.78
CA THR A 919 5.00 -2.22 -9.83
C THR A 919 5.51 -2.02 -11.26
N TYR A 920 6.67 -1.37 -11.39
CA TYR A 920 7.40 -1.21 -12.65
C TYR A 920 8.91 -1.06 -12.40
N GLY A 921 9.74 -1.68 -13.25
CA GLY A 921 11.19 -1.57 -13.16
C GLY A 921 11.88 -2.73 -12.45
N LEU A 922 12.98 -2.45 -11.75
CA LEU A 922 13.76 -3.46 -11.03
C LEU A 922 12.89 -4.18 -10.01
N ASN A 923 12.93 -5.51 -9.99
CA ASN A 923 12.23 -6.37 -9.02
C ASN A 923 10.69 -6.18 -8.99
N ALA A 924 10.10 -5.64 -10.07
CA ALA A 924 8.64 -5.48 -10.15
C ALA A 924 7.91 -6.83 -10.02
N ASP A 925 8.53 -7.91 -10.51
CA ASP A 925 8.08 -9.30 -10.44
C ASP A 925 8.13 -9.92 -9.03
N LEU A 926 8.67 -9.21 -8.03
CA LEU A 926 8.60 -9.65 -6.63
C LEU A 926 7.24 -9.36 -5.98
N LEU A 927 6.39 -8.50 -6.58
CA LEU A 927 5.05 -8.23 -6.07
C LEU A 927 4.20 -9.52 -6.19
N PRO A 928 3.69 -10.07 -5.07
CA PRO A 928 2.77 -11.21 -5.14
C PRO A 928 1.46 -10.82 -5.82
N ASP A 929 0.80 -11.71 -6.55
CA ASP A 929 -0.46 -11.41 -7.28
C ASP A 929 -1.67 -11.05 -6.39
N THR A 930 -1.64 -11.51 -5.14
CA THR A 930 -2.47 -11.01 -4.04
C THR A 930 -1.56 -10.74 -2.85
N THR A 931 -1.41 -9.46 -2.55
CA THR A 931 -0.41 -8.87 -1.67
C THR A 931 -1.01 -8.62 -0.29
N ASP A 932 -0.41 -9.20 0.75
CA ASP A 932 -0.64 -8.70 2.11
C ASP A 932 -0.01 -7.31 2.22
N ASN A 933 -0.63 -6.38 2.95
CA ASN A 933 -0.06 -5.03 3.10
C ASN A 933 1.42 -5.03 3.54
N THR A 934 1.85 -6.03 4.33
CA THR A 934 3.26 -6.17 4.74
C THR A 934 4.22 -6.56 3.62
N ASP A 935 3.75 -7.12 2.49
CA ASP A 935 4.61 -7.49 1.36
C ASP A 935 5.14 -6.25 0.60
N ILE A 936 4.46 -5.10 0.65
CA ILE A 936 4.96 -3.84 0.07
C ILE A 936 6.33 -3.51 0.67
N TYR A 937 6.45 -3.56 2.00
CA TYR A 937 7.72 -3.41 2.71
C TYR A 937 8.75 -4.46 2.26
N ARG A 938 8.36 -5.75 2.11
CA ARG A 938 9.29 -6.82 1.69
C ARG A 938 9.89 -6.54 0.32
N VAL A 939 9.06 -6.15 -0.65
CA VAL A 939 9.50 -5.85 -2.03
C VAL A 939 10.47 -4.65 -2.03
N MET A 940 10.12 -3.58 -1.31
CA MET A 940 10.99 -2.41 -1.16
C MET A 940 12.32 -2.76 -0.48
N TYR A 941 12.27 -3.50 0.64
CA TYR A 941 13.43 -3.88 1.43
C TYR A 941 14.39 -4.75 0.62
N GLN A 942 13.86 -5.77 -0.06
CA GLN A 942 14.65 -6.64 -0.92
C GLN A 942 15.29 -5.88 -2.08
N THR A 943 14.63 -4.85 -2.61
CA THR A 943 15.18 -4.01 -3.67
C THR A 943 16.28 -3.07 -3.18
N LEU A 944 16.13 -2.49 -1.99
CA LEU A 944 17.12 -1.59 -1.40
C LEU A 944 18.36 -2.31 -0.87
N PHE A 945 18.19 -3.53 -0.34
CA PHE A 945 19.24 -4.21 0.43
C PHE A 945 19.66 -5.58 -0.15
N GLY A 946 18.91 -6.14 -1.10
CA GLY A 946 19.22 -7.43 -1.75
C GLY A 946 18.99 -8.66 -0.87
N VAL A 947 18.21 -8.51 0.20
CA VAL A 947 17.91 -9.54 1.20
C VAL A 947 16.48 -9.37 1.67
N ALA A 948 15.77 -10.47 1.94
CA ALA A 948 14.45 -10.41 2.56
C ALA A 948 14.58 -9.91 4.01
N PRO A 949 13.66 -9.08 4.51
CA PRO A 949 13.80 -8.49 5.84
C PRO A 949 13.87 -9.55 6.96
N GLU A 950 13.19 -10.68 6.81
CA GLU A 950 13.23 -11.77 7.79
C GLU A 950 14.58 -12.50 7.86
N ASP A 951 15.40 -12.36 6.82
CA ASP A 951 16.74 -12.94 6.73
C ASP A 951 17.85 -11.97 7.23
N VAL A 952 17.46 -10.77 7.67
CA VAL A 952 18.38 -9.81 8.28
C VAL A 952 18.88 -10.34 9.62
N ALA A 953 20.18 -10.25 9.85
CA ALA A 953 20.74 -10.66 11.14
C ALA A 953 20.21 -9.72 12.25
N PRO A 954 19.65 -10.26 13.34
CA PRO A 954 19.10 -9.44 14.42
C PRO A 954 20.16 -8.51 15.00
N VAL A 955 19.76 -7.28 15.32
CA VAL A 955 20.63 -6.29 15.93
C VAL A 955 20.75 -6.63 17.41
N ALA A 956 21.99 -6.76 17.91
CA ALA A 956 22.19 -7.03 19.33
C ALA A 956 22.04 -5.72 20.12
N ASP A 957 21.12 -5.66 21.09
CA ASP A 957 21.00 -4.46 21.92
C ASP A 957 22.21 -4.28 22.86
N LEU A 958 23.06 -3.30 22.55
CA LEU A 958 24.27 -2.94 23.28
C LEU A 958 24.14 -1.56 23.93
N GLU A 959 24.33 -1.50 25.25
CA GLU A 959 24.61 -0.26 25.97
C GLU A 959 26.05 0.16 25.70
N VAL A 960 26.24 1.15 24.84
CA VAL A 960 27.56 1.69 24.48
C VAL A 960 27.85 2.96 25.27
N GLY A 961 29.03 3.04 25.86
CA GLY A 961 29.43 4.20 26.66
C GLY A 961 30.89 4.60 26.44
N LEU A 962 31.13 5.90 26.57
CA LEU A 962 32.46 6.47 26.72
C LEU A 962 32.83 6.46 28.20
N PHE A 963 33.95 5.84 28.55
CA PHE A 963 34.42 5.71 29.93
C PHE A 963 35.75 6.41 30.13
N ASP A 964 35.92 6.99 31.32
CA ASP A 964 37.24 7.35 31.83
C ASP A 964 37.96 6.06 32.21
N ALA A 965 39.02 5.75 31.48
CA ALA A 965 39.77 4.52 31.62
C ALA A 965 40.71 4.51 32.85
N ASP A 966 40.94 5.65 33.50
CA ASP A 966 41.69 5.70 34.76
C ASP A 966 40.78 5.45 35.97
N THR A 967 39.50 5.83 35.89
CA THR A 967 38.52 5.68 37.00
C THR A 967 37.47 4.58 36.77
N ASN A 968 37.32 4.08 35.54
CA ASN A 968 36.22 3.25 35.06
C ASN A 968 34.82 3.88 35.21
N GLU A 969 34.74 5.21 35.31
CA GLU A 969 33.46 5.92 35.40
C GLU A 969 32.94 6.28 33.99
N LEU A 970 31.64 6.13 33.78
CA LEU A 970 30.97 6.55 32.55
C LEU A 970 31.08 8.07 32.42
N ILE A 971 31.54 8.54 31.26
CA ILE A 971 31.57 9.96 30.89
C ILE A 971 30.26 10.32 30.20
N SER A 972 29.90 9.54 29.17
CA SER A 972 28.66 9.70 28.40
C SER A 972 28.23 8.35 27.85
N LEU A 973 26.92 8.14 27.72
CA LEU A 973 26.41 7.10 26.82
C LEU A 973 26.67 7.52 25.38
N ILE A 974 26.80 6.54 24.48
CA ILE A 974 26.99 6.74 23.04
C ILE A 974 25.79 6.12 22.33
N ASN A 975 24.91 6.98 21.86
CA ASN A 975 23.84 6.70 20.90
C ASN A 975 24.21 7.34 19.55
N ASN A 976 23.42 7.09 18.50
CA ASN A 976 23.56 7.84 17.25
C ASN A 976 23.42 9.35 17.53
N ASP A 977 24.26 10.14 16.86
CA ASP A 977 24.32 11.61 16.96
C ASP A 977 24.63 12.18 18.35
N THR A 978 25.19 11.36 19.24
CA THR A 978 25.68 11.87 20.52
C THR A 978 26.77 12.92 20.31
N GLU A 979 26.52 14.16 20.74
CA GLU A 979 27.54 15.20 20.80
C GLU A 979 28.35 15.10 22.11
N ILE A 980 29.66 14.97 21.97
CA ILE A 980 30.61 14.95 23.09
C ILE A 980 31.51 16.17 22.97
N LEU A 981 31.49 17.04 23.98
CA LEU A 981 32.31 18.25 23.97
C LEU A 981 33.79 17.88 24.10
N GLU A 982 34.67 18.48 23.28
CA GLU A 982 36.12 18.26 23.38
C GLU A 982 36.63 18.61 24.79
N SER A 983 36.04 19.61 25.44
CA SER A 983 36.34 19.97 26.84
C SER A 983 36.08 18.85 27.86
N ASP A 984 35.06 18.00 27.66
CA ASP A 984 34.74 16.87 28.55
C ASP A 984 35.78 15.76 28.47
N LEU A 985 36.47 15.66 27.34
CA LEU A 985 37.53 14.69 27.06
C LEU A 985 38.91 15.17 27.56
N ARG A 986 39.09 16.48 27.77
CA ARG A 986 40.38 17.05 28.19
C ARG A 986 40.85 16.42 29.49
N ASN A 987 42.14 16.08 29.51
CA ASN A 987 42.85 15.52 30.67
C ASN A 987 42.45 14.10 31.10
N ARG A 988 41.50 13.45 30.42
CA ARG A 988 41.06 12.07 30.70
C ARG A 988 41.75 11.08 29.77
N SER A 989 41.95 9.85 30.25
CA SER A 989 42.26 8.71 29.39
C SER A 989 40.94 8.04 29.10
N VAL A 990 40.49 7.96 27.84
CA VAL A 990 39.11 7.51 27.54
C VAL A 990 39.09 6.18 26.77
N THR A 991 38.06 5.36 26.94
CA THR A 991 37.79 4.18 26.09
C THR A 991 36.30 4.13 25.78
N ILE A 992 35.94 3.46 24.68
CA ILE A 992 34.57 3.07 24.44
C ILE A 992 34.42 1.61 24.90
N ALA A 993 33.31 1.32 25.56
CA ALA A 993 32.95 -0.03 25.98
C ALA A 993 31.45 -0.27 25.81
N ALA A 994 31.08 -1.51 25.54
CA ALA A 994 29.70 -1.94 25.37
C ALA A 994 29.36 -3.11 26.31
N SER A 995 28.11 -3.12 26.76
CA SER A 995 27.51 -4.25 27.49
C SER A 995 26.24 -4.67 26.78
N VAL A 996 25.91 -5.95 26.82
CA VAL A 996 24.65 -6.46 26.30
C VAL A 996 23.57 -6.12 27.32
N SER A 997 22.50 -5.47 26.87
CA SER A 997 21.35 -5.12 27.72
C SER A 997 20.81 -6.38 28.43
N GLU A 998 20.41 -6.26 29.71
CA GLU A 998 19.79 -7.39 30.44
C GLU A 998 18.48 -7.86 29.80
N ASP A 999 17.84 -7.00 29.02
CA ASP A 999 16.58 -7.24 28.31
C ASP A 999 16.81 -7.80 26.89
N SER A 1000 18.07 -7.82 26.41
CA SER A 1000 18.44 -8.38 25.11
C SER A 1000 18.32 -9.92 25.11
N GLU A 1001 17.81 -10.49 24.02
CA GLU A 1001 17.84 -11.95 23.81
C GLU A 1001 19.28 -12.51 23.74
N PHE A 1002 20.26 -11.66 23.45
CA PHE A 1002 21.68 -12.00 23.42
C PHE A 1002 22.34 -11.96 24.80
N PHE A 1003 21.61 -11.57 25.85
CA PHE A 1003 22.15 -11.46 27.20
C PHE A 1003 22.73 -12.79 27.69
N GLY A 1004 24.05 -12.83 27.90
CA GLY A 1004 24.78 -14.03 28.27
C GLY A 1004 25.04 -15.05 27.15
N ALA A 1005 24.60 -14.78 25.91
CA ALA A 1005 24.88 -15.60 24.72
C ALA A 1005 26.19 -15.22 24.02
N VAL A 1006 26.66 -13.99 24.22
CA VAL A 1006 27.84 -13.43 23.54
C VAL A 1006 29.15 -13.99 24.13
N GLY A 1007 29.97 -14.60 23.27
CA GLY A 1007 31.27 -15.18 23.61
C GLY A 1007 32.46 -14.26 23.30
N SER A 1008 32.35 -13.42 22.29
CA SER A 1008 33.30 -12.32 22.00
C SER A 1008 32.67 -11.23 21.14
N VAL A 1009 33.27 -10.05 21.14
CA VAL A 1009 32.88 -8.90 20.31
C VAL A 1009 34.11 -8.37 19.57
N GLU A 1010 34.01 -8.13 18.26
CA GLU A 1010 34.97 -7.30 17.52
C GLU A 1010 34.46 -5.86 17.53
N LEU A 1011 35.28 -4.92 17.99
CA LEU A 1011 35.00 -3.50 18.00
C LEU A 1011 35.85 -2.85 16.91
N ASP A 1012 35.25 -2.16 15.97
CA ASP A 1012 35.93 -1.42 14.90
C ASP A 1012 35.58 0.08 14.96
N LEU A 1013 36.56 0.90 15.34
CA LEU A 1013 36.43 2.35 15.39
C LEU A 1013 36.90 2.97 14.06
N ASN A 1014 36.04 3.81 13.49
CA ASN A 1014 36.28 4.65 12.31
C ASN A 1014 36.80 3.85 11.10
N ASP A 1015 36.13 2.72 10.78
CA ASP A 1015 36.42 1.86 9.63
C ASP A 1015 37.89 1.41 9.57
N GLY A 1016 38.27 0.53 10.50
CA GLY A 1016 39.59 -0.08 10.59
C GLY A 1016 40.66 0.81 11.23
N GLN A 1017 40.30 2.00 11.71
CA GLN A 1017 41.23 2.90 12.39
C GLN A 1017 41.76 2.26 13.68
N THR A 1018 40.88 1.64 14.45
CA THR A 1018 41.22 0.80 15.60
C THR A 1018 40.27 -0.40 15.69
N ILE A 1019 40.82 -1.61 15.53
CA ILE A 1019 40.08 -2.87 15.70
C ILE A 1019 40.53 -3.57 16.97
N GLN A 1020 39.58 -4.04 17.79
CA GLN A 1020 39.84 -4.83 18.99
C GLN A 1020 38.87 -6.00 19.12
N VAL A 1021 39.38 -7.17 19.51
CA VAL A 1021 38.53 -8.32 19.84
C VAL A 1021 38.50 -8.55 21.35
N GLU A 1022 37.33 -8.37 21.95
CA GLU A 1022 37.09 -8.63 23.37
C GLU A 1022 36.28 -9.90 23.63
N ASN A 1023 36.50 -10.49 24.80
CA ASN A 1023 35.93 -11.80 25.15
C ASN A 1023 35.30 -11.82 26.55
N VAL A 1024 35.18 -10.65 27.16
CA VAL A 1024 34.69 -10.44 28.52
C VAL A 1024 33.99 -9.11 28.52
N GLU A 1025 32.73 -9.12 28.93
CA GLU A 1025 31.92 -7.93 29.15
C GLU A 1025 32.37 -7.15 30.40
N PRO A 1026 32.35 -5.79 30.40
CA PRO A 1026 32.04 -4.92 29.27
C PRO A 1026 33.11 -5.02 28.17
N TYR A 1027 32.67 -5.18 26.92
CA TYR A 1027 33.52 -5.32 25.74
C TYR A 1027 34.10 -3.96 25.40
N ALA A 1028 35.38 -3.75 25.67
CA ALA A 1028 36.04 -2.45 25.52
C ALA A 1028 37.09 -2.45 24.41
N LEU A 1029 37.20 -1.33 23.69
CA LEU A 1029 38.22 -1.12 22.66
C LEU A 1029 39.65 -1.36 23.18
N PHE A 1030 39.87 -1.16 24.48
CA PHE A 1030 41.15 -1.45 25.14
C PHE A 1030 40.94 -2.03 26.55
N GLY A 1031 40.47 -3.28 26.64
CA GLY A 1031 40.33 -4.02 27.89
C GLY A 1031 41.61 -4.72 28.39
N ASP A 1032 41.73 -4.86 29.72
CA ASP A 1032 42.67 -5.77 30.39
C ASP A 1032 41.90 -7.00 30.95
N ARG A 1033 42.59 -8.15 31.14
CA ARG A 1033 42.02 -9.46 31.57
C ARG A 1033 41.33 -9.47 32.95
N ARG A 1034 41.09 -8.32 33.57
CA ARG A 1034 40.45 -8.15 34.88
C ARG A 1034 39.28 -7.18 34.91
N GLY A 1035 38.85 -6.61 33.79
CA GLY A 1035 37.76 -5.63 33.74
C GLY A 1035 38.21 -4.20 34.08
N ASP A 1036 39.50 -3.91 33.95
CA ASP A 1036 40.04 -2.55 34.03
C ASP A 1036 40.23 -2.02 32.59
N PHE A 1037 39.86 -0.77 32.35
CA PHE A 1037 40.05 -0.12 31.05
C PHE A 1037 41.51 0.37 30.88
N LYS A 1038 41.93 0.52 29.63
CA LYS A 1038 43.13 1.29 29.26
C LYS A 1038 42.71 2.38 28.30
N GLY A 1039 43.03 3.63 28.61
CA GLY A 1039 42.53 4.69 27.76
C GLY A 1039 43.37 4.89 26.50
N LEU A 1040 42.68 5.40 25.50
CA LEU A 1040 43.21 6.00 24.29
C LEU A 1040 44.04 7.23 24.70
N SER A 1041 45.26 7.32 24.17
CA SER A 1041 46.04 8.56 24.20
C SER A 1041 45.99 9.19 22.81
N ASP A 1042 45.20 10.26 22.68
CA ASP A 1042 45.19 11.28 21.60
C ASP A 1042 44.65 10.88 20.21
N PHE A 1043 43.49 10.18 20.08
CA PHE A 1043 43.02 9.72 18.75
C PHE A 1043 41.56 9.97 18.38
N LEU A 1044 40.68 10.31 19.33
CA LEU A 1044 39.33 10.76 18.99
C LEU A 1044 39.44 12.20 18.49
N GLY A 1045 39.53 12.36 17.17
CA GLY A 1045 39.57 13.68 16.53
C GLY A 1045 38.22 14.37 16.65
N THR A 1046 38.21 15.70 16.62
CA THR A 1046 36.97 16.46 16.47
C THR A 1046 36.29 16.13 15.14
N GLY A 1047 34.97 16.17 15.13
CA GLY A 1047 34.11 15.69 14.04
C GLY A 1047 33.48 14.32 14.31
N THR A 1048 32.80 13.78 13.30
CA THR A 1048 32.06 12.51 13.37
C THR A 1048 33.00 11.32 13.53
N ASN A 1049 32.67 10.45 14.47
CA ASN A 1049 33.32 9.17 14.71
C ASN A 1049 32.27 8.05 14.66
N THR A 1050 32.62 6.90 14.09
CA THR A 1050 31.77 5.71 14.02
C THR A 1050 32.43 4.55 14.73
N ILE A 1051 31.66 3.71 15.41
CA ILE A 1051 32.14 2.47 16.03
C ILE A 1051 31.17 1.32 15.76
N GLU A 1052 31.70 0.23 15.22
CA GLU A 1052 30.98 -1.01 14.94
C GLU A 1052 31.34 -2.10 15.96
N PHE A 1053 30.37 -2.93 16.31
CA PHE A 1053 30.48 -4.06 17.23
C PHE A 1053 29.92 -5.31 16.57
N ASP A 1054 30.75 -6.29 16.25
CA ASP A 1054 30.30 -7.60 15.77
C ASP A 1054 30.32 -8.63 16.91
N LEU A 1055 29.16 -9.19 17.25
CA LEU A 1055 29.01 -10.10 18.39
C LEU A 1055 29.06 -11.55 17.92
N PHE A 1056 29.87 -12.38 18.58
CA PHE A 1056 30.03 -13.80 18.23
C PHE A 1056 29.68 -14.70 19.41
N SER A 1057 28.99 -15.80 19.14
CA SER A 1057 28.54 -16.78 20.14
C SER A 1057 29.67 -17.52 20.88
N GLU A 1058 30.86 -17.61 20.27
CA GLU A 1058 32.03 -18.20 20.92
C GLU A 1058 33.19 -17.21 21.00
N ARG A 1059 34.09 -17.47 21.95
CA ARG A 1059 35.28 -16.65 22.19
C ARG A 1059 36.19 -16.58 20.97
N ARG A 1060 36.82 -15.42 20.78
CA ARG A 1060 37.80 -15.10 19.74
C ARG A 1060 37.25 -15.32 18.33
N LEU A 1061 36.00 -14.92 18.12
CA LEU A 1061 35.32 -14.96 16.82
C LEU A 1061 35.24 -16.38 16.22
N ASN A 1062 35.17 -17.43 17.06
CA ASN A 1062 35.13 -18.83 16.58
C ASN A 1062 33.72 -19.43 16.49
N GLY A 1063 32.68 -18.64 16.76
CA GLY A 1063 31.27 -19.04 16.72
C GLY A 1063 30.50 -18.30 15.62
N ASP A 1064 29.19 -18.50 15.58
CA ASP A 1064 28.30 -17.76 14.67
C ASP A 1064 28.24 -16.27 15.07
N LEU A 1065 28.16 -15.39 14.06
CA LEU A 1065 27.83 -13.97 14.24
C LEU A 1065 26.39 -13.90 14.75
N LEU A 1066 26.21 -13.30 15.93
CA LEU A 1066 24.93 -13.15 16.61
C LEU A 1066 24.20 -11.87 16.20
N GLY A 1067 24.96 -10.83 15.82
CA GLY A 1067 24.45 -9.53 15.42
C GLY A 1067 25.60 -8.53 15.34
N SER A 1068 25.33 -7.39 14.71
CA SER A 1068 26.26 -6.27 14.59
C SER A 1068 25.57 -4.98 15.04
N VAL A 1069 26.31 -4.06 15.68
CA VAL A 1069 25.80 -2.78 16.16
C VAL A 1069 26.75 -1.69 15.72
N SER A 1070 26.24 -0.63 15.09
CA SER A 1070 27.03 0.57 14.81
C SER A 1070 26.53 1.75 15.65
N ARG A 1071 27.45 2.64 16.01
CA ARG A 1071 27.14 3.92 16.66
C ARG A 1071 27.93 5.04 16.01
N SER A 1072 27.26 6.11 15.62
CA SER A 1072 27.88 7.36 15.19
C SER A 1072 27.79 8.40 16.30
N PHE A 1073 28.88 9.12 16.58
CA PHE A 1073 28.90 10.20 17.57
C PHE A 1073 29.86 11.31 17.14
N GLU A 1074 29.56 12.56 17.49
CA GLU A 1074 30.36 13.71 17.11
C GLU A 1074 31.15 14.26 18.30
N ILE A 1075 32.43 14.60 18.07
CA ILE A 1075 33.22 15.35 19.04
C ILE A 1075 33.31 16.80 18.61
N VAL A 1076 32.65 17.68 19.36
CA VAL A 1076 32.51 19.09 19.04
C VAL A 1076 33.62 19.90 19.71
N ASP A 1077 34.36 20.71 18.93
CA ASP A 1077 35.32 21.69 19.47
C ASP A 1077 34.55 22.86 20.10
N ASP A 1078 34.44 22.84 21.42
CA ASP A 1078 33.77 23.86 22.22
C ASP A 1078 34.76 24.85 22.86
N ILE A 1079 36.03 24.79 22.47
CA ILE A 1079 37.08 25.56 23.12
C ILE A 1079 37.21 26.94 22.45
N PRO A 1080 36.94 28.04 23.16
CA PRO A 1080 37.05 29.37 22.57
C PRO A 1080 38.51 29.74 22.29
N ASP A 1081 38.79 30.05 21.02
CA ASP A 1081 40.05 30.62 20.51
C ASP A 1081 40.31 32.01 21.14
N THR A 1082 40.76 32.06 22.39
CA THR A 1082 40.98 33.31 23.12
C THR A 1082 42.47 33.62 23.25
N PRO A 1083 42.99 34.70 22.66
CA PRO A 1083 44.38 35.11 22.86
C PRO A 1083 44.54 35.72 24.27
N VAL A 1084 45.18 35.00 25.19
CA VAL A 1084 45.37 35.47 26.58
C VAL A 1084 46.60 36.37 26.70
N GLY A 1085 46.39 37.64 27.00
CA GLY A 1085 47.43 38.57 27.45
C GLY A 1085 47.59 38.51 28.97
N GLU A 1086 48.84 38.37 29.43
CA GLU A 1086 49.30 38.29 30.84
C GLU A 1086 48.75 37.09 31.64
N LEU A 1087 49.48 35.96 31.57
CA LEU A 1087 49.38 34.85 32.51
C LEU A 1087 49.69 35.33 33.94
N ASP A 1088 48.70 35.29 34.83
CA ASP A 1088 48.84 35.60 36.25
C ASP A 1088 49.17 34.29 37.00
N LEU A 1089 50.46 33.93 37.06
CA LEU A 1089 50.93 32.74 37.78
C LEU A 1089 51.35 33.10 39.21
N GLU A 1090 50.77 32.41 40.19
CA GLU A 1090 51.26 32.42 41.58
C GLU A 1090 52.40 31.41 41.73
N ILE A 1091 53.64 31.91 41.78
CA ILE A 1091 54.85 31.08 41.85
C ILE A 1091 55.44 31.12 43.26
N GLY A 1092 55.70 29.95 43.83
CA GLY A 1092 56.18 29.81 45.20
C GLY A 1092 57.17 28.69 45.42
N LEU A 1093 57.91 28.77 46.53
CA LEU A 1093 58.70 27.67 47.06
C LEU A 1093 57.86 26.94 48.11
N TYR A 1094 57.67 25.63 47.94
CA TYR A 1094 56.81 24.81 48.79
C TYR A 1094 57.60 23.76 49.55
N ASN A 1095 57.11 23.41 50.73
CA ASN A 1095 57.59 22.28 51.50
C ASN A 1095 56.88 21.01 51.04
N THR A 1096 57.60 20.07 50.44
CA THR A 1096 57.06 18.83 49.85
C THR A 1096 56.55 17.82 50.89
N VAL A 1097 56.83 18.05 52.19
CA VAL A 1097 56.33 17.19 53.28
C VAL A 1097 55.01 17.70 53.85
N THR A 1098 54.75 19.01 53.77
CA THR A 1098 53.56 19.63 54.37
C THR A 1098 52.63 20.28 53.36
N ASP A 1099 53.03 20.34 52.08
CA ASP A 1099 52.37 21.07 50.99
C ASP A 1099 52.09 22.55 51.32
N GLU A 1100 52.83 23.11 52.27
CA GLU A 1100 52.68 24.51 52.68
C GLU A 1100 53.70 25.39 51.94
N LEU A 1101 53.23 26.56 51.49
CA LEU A 1101 54.07 27.60 50.90
C LEU A 1101 55.10 28.08 51.93
N ILE A 1102 56.38 27.93 51.61
CA ILE A 1102 57.50 28.47 52.41
C ILE A 1102 57.61 29.97 52.18
N ALA A 1103 57.65 30.38 50.91
CA ALA A 1103 57.67 31.79 50.51
C ALA A 1103 57.27 31.93 49.03
N PRO A 1104 56.56 33.02 48.65
CA PRO A 1104 56.40 33.39 47.25
C PRO A 1104 57.77 33.60 46.60
N LEU A 1105 57.95 33.13 45.36
CA LEU A 1105 59.16 33.36 44.59
C LEU A 1105 59.05 34.70 43.86
N GLN A 1106 59.97 35.61 44.18
CA GLN A 1106 60.08 36.89 43.48
C GLN A 1106 61.51 37.07 42.97
N ASP A 1107 61.66 37.76 41.83
CA ASP A 1107 62.94 37.97 41.21
C ASP A 1107 63.92 38.73 42.14
N GLY A 1108 65.11 38.17 42.32
CA GLY A 1108 66.15 38.63 43.24
C GLY A 1108 65.91 38.33 44.73
N SER A 1109 64.87 37.57 45.10
CA SER A 1109 64.55 37.28 46.51
C SER A 1109 65.57 36.35 47.18
N ALA A 1110 65.79 36.54 48.48
CA ALA A 1110 66.62 35.65 49.31
C ALA A 1110 65.74 34.93 50.34
N ILE A 1111 65.60 33.61 50.21
CA ILE A 1111 64.67 32.79 50.97
C ILE A 1111 65.46 31.91 51.95
N SER A 1112 65.09 31.97 53.23
CA SER A 1112 65.69 31.12 54.27
C SER A 1112 64.91 29.81 54.39
N VAL A 1113 65.57 28.72 54.03
CA VAL A 1113 64.97 27.37 54.02
C VAL A 1113 65.35 26.52 55.24
N GLY A 1114 66.28 26.99 56.09
CA GLY A 1114 66.66 26.28 57.32
C GLY A 1114 67.15 24.85 57.03
N ASP A 1115 66.68 23.88 57.83
CA ASP A 1115 67.00 22.45 57.69
C ASP A 1115 66.28 21.79 56.47
N LEU A 1116 65.43 22.53 55.73
CA LEU A 1116 64.68 22.00 54.58
C LEU A 1116 65.52 21.96 53.28
N ALA A 1117 66.73 22.54 53.28
CA ALA A 1117 67.60 22.61 52.10
C ALA A 1117 68.02 21.23 51.54
N ASP A 1118 67.97 20.18 52.37
CA ASP A 1118 68.40 18.81 52.03
C ASP A 1118 67.23 17.90 51.58
N GLY A 1119 66.39 18.38 50.65
CA GLY A 1119 65.53 17.50 49.84
C GLY A 1119 64.01 17.66 49.99
N ASN A 1120 63.51 18.60 50.79
CA ASN A 1120 62.07 18.71 51.08
C ASN A 1120 61.43 19.98 50.50
N ILE A 1121 61.95 20.48 49.37
CA ILE A 1121 61.44 21.71 48.75
C ILE A 1121 61.25 21.57 47.25
N THR A 1122 60.22 22.23 46.72
CA THR A 1122 59.97 22.31 45.27
C THR A 1122 59.51 23.72 44.89
N VAL A 1123 59.74 24.12 43.64
CA VAL A 1123 59.11 25.31 43.06
C VAL A 1123 57.82 24.85 42.40
N ALA A 1124 56.70 25.49 42.72
CA ALA A 1124 55.41 25.21 42.11
C ALA A 1124 54.75 26.51 41.64
N ALA A 1125 54.00 26.42 40.54
CA ALA A 1125 53.21 27.50 39.99
C ALA A 1125 51.71 27.12 39.96
N PHE A 1126 50.87 28.09 40.28
CA PHE A 1126 49.40 28.01 40.26
C PHE A 1126 48.82 29.10 39.35
N VAL A 1127 47.64 28.88 38.78
CA VAL A 1127 46.97 29.84 37.89
C VAL A 1127 46.02 30.71 38.70
N ALA A 1128 46.22 32.03 38.69
CA ALA A 1128 45.48 32.97 39.54
C ALA A 1128 44.16 33.51 38.93
N GLY A 1129 43.66 32.93 37.83
CA GLY A 1129 42.47 33.40 37.12
C GLY A 1129 41.80 32.35 36.21
N GLU A 1130 40.71 32.73 35.53
CA GLU A 1130 40.01 31.88 34.56
C GLU A 1130 40.77 31.88 33.22
N GLY A 1131 41.52 30.81 32.97
CA GLY A 1131 42.21 30.54 31.72
C GLY A 1131 42.86 29.15 31.74
N GLU A 1132 42.61 28.34 30.70
CA GLU A 1132 43.09 26.96 30.66
C GLU A 1132 44.54 26.86 30.13
N ILE A 1133 45.41 26.24 30.92
CA ILE A 1133 46.81 25.94 30.56
C ILE A 1133 46.94 24.43 30.34
N GLY A 1134 47.52 24.03 29.20
CA GLY A 1134 47.68 22.61 28.87
C GLY A 1134 48.97 22.00 29.43
N SER A 1135 50.07 22.76 29.49
CA SER A 1135 51.29 22.33 30.17
C SER A 1135 52.26 23.47 30.50
N VAL A 1136 53.13 23.26 31.49
CA VAL A 1136 54.21 24.18 31.87
C VAL A 1136 55.54 23.43 31.95
N LYS A 1137 56.54 23.94 31.25
CA LYS A 1137 57.94 23.52 31.41
C LYS A 1137 58.61 24.38 32.47
N LEU A 1138 59.18 23.75 33.50
CA LEU A 1138 60.01 24.39 34.51
C LEU A 1138 61.47 23.98 34.28
N ASP A 1139 62.37 24.95 34.13
CA ASP A 1139 63.80 24.73 33.92
C ASP A 1139 64.61 25.45 35.02
N LEU A 1140 65.17 24.67 35.95
CA LEU A 1140 66.01 25.16 37.03
C LEU A 1140 67.48 25.21 36.60
N ASN A 1141 68.08 26.38 36.76
CA ASN A 1141 69.51 26.65 36.59
C ASN A 1141 70.08 26.23 35.22
N ASP A 1142 69.35 26.53 34.14
CA ASP A 1142 69.77 26.27 32.76
C ASP A 1142 70.09 24.78 32.53
N GLY A 1143 69.09 23.94 32.77
CA GLY A 1143 69.09 22.50 32.51
C GLY A 1143 69.56 21.63 33.68
N ALA A 1144 69.72 22.17 34.89
CA ALA A 1144 70.10 21.36 36.05
C ALA A 1144 68.96 20.42 36.48
N VAL A 1145 67.72 20.91 36.42
CA VAL A 1145 66.49 20.12 36.51
C VAL A 1145 65.51 20.72 35.52
N VAL A 1146 65.00 19.90 34.59
CA VAL A 1146 63.94 20.31 33.66
C VAL A 1146 62.77 19.38 33.88
N GLN A 1147 61.60 19.95 34.11
CA GLN A 1147 60.36 19.22 34.33
C GLN A 1147 59.25 19.79 33.45
N THR A 1148 58.45 18.92 32.87
CA THR A 1148 57.23 19.30 32.14
C THR A 1148 56.06 18.78 32.93
N GLU A 1149 55.18 19.69 33.36
CA GLU A 1149 53.96 19.36 34.08
C GLU A 1149 52.73 19.68 33.24
N ASN A 1150 51.76 18.77 33.28
CA ASN A 1150 50.51 18.87 32.52
C ASN A 1150 49.29 19.09 33.42
N VAL A 1151 49.51 19.17 34.74
CA VAL A 1151 48.47 19.26 35.77
C VAL A 1151 48.95 20.26 36.84
N GLU A 1152 48.07 21.15 37.27
CA GLU A 1152 48.34 22.09 38.37
C GLU A 1152 48.29 21.35 39.73
N PRO A 1153 49.20 21.62 40.69
CA PRO A 1153 50.31 22.57 40.64
C PRO A 1153 51.44 22.16 39.69
N TYR A 1154 51.88 23.10 38.84
CA TYR A 1154 53.00 22.87 37.94
C TYR A 1154 54.31 22.97 38.73
N ALA A 1155 54.82 21.83 39.17
CA ALA A 1155 55.96 21.73 40.08
C ALA A 1155 57.24 21.22 39.42
N LEU A 1156 58.39 21.71 39.89
CA LEU A 1156 59.71 21.32 39.40
C LEU A 1156 60.05 19.85 39.72
N PHE A 1157 59.42 19.32 40.78
CA PHE A 1157 59.51 17.94 41.22
C PHE A 1157 58.08 17.40 41.47
N GLY A 1158 57.24 17.38 40.42
CA GLY A 1158 55.90 16.79 40.45
C GLY A 1158 55.85 15.38 39.85
N ASP A 1159 54.70 14.71 40.00
CA ASP A 1159 54.32 13.60 39.12
C ASP A 1159 53.10 13.94 38.27
N ARG A 1160 52.69 12.99 37.42
CA ARG A 1160 51.57 13.13 36.49
C ARG A 1160 50.19 13.31 37.17
N ARG A 1161 50.11 13.32 38.50
CA ARG A 1161 48.87 13.41 39.29
C ARG A 1161 48.76 14.70 40.11
N GLY A 1162 49.71 15.63 39.98
CA GLY A 1162 49.68 16.92 40.68
C GLY A 1162 50.23 16.88 42.11
N ASP A 1163 50.88 15.78 42.53
CA ASP A 1163 51.50 15.67 43.85
C ASP A 1163 52.89 16.33 43.88
N LEU A 1164 53.26 16.98 44.99
CA LEU A 1164 54.59 17.58 45.20
C LEU A 1164 55.56 16.53 45.76
N PHE A 1165 56.69 16.28 45.08
CA PHE A 1165 57.72 15.34 45.53
C PHE A 1165 59.00 16.00 46.02
N ASP A 1166 59.68 15.30 46.92
CA ASP A 1166 60.96 15.66 47.51
C ASP A 1166 62.03 15.95 46.44
N GLY A 1167 62.46 17.22 46.40
CA GLY A 1167 63.51 17.72 45.54
C GLY A 1167 64.55 18.52 46.30
N SER A 1168 65.79 18.56 45.77
CA SER A 1168 66.87 19.36 46.34
C SER A 1168 67.19 20.53 45.41
N ILE A 1169 66.89 21.74 45.88
CA ILE A 1169 67.34 22.99 45.26
C ILE A 1169 68.53 23.48 46.07
N GLY A 1170 69.70 23.57 45.43
CA GLY A 1170 70.96 23.88 46.10
C GLY A 1170 70.95 25.25 46.77
N LEU A 1171 71.60 25.35 47.93
CA LEU A 1171 71.87 26.65 48.58
C LEU A 1171 72.74 27.53 47.66
N GLY A 1172 72.44 28.84 47.64
CA GLY A 1172 73.06 29.80 46.74
C GLY A 1172 72.08 30.39 45.73
N GLN A 1173 72.61 31.03 44.70
CA GLN A 1173 71.82 31.66 43.64
C GLN A 1173 71.26 30.58 42.71
N ASN A 1174 69.97 30.65 42.47
CA ASN A 1174 69.21 29.79 41.57
C ASN A 1174 68.37 30.64 40.61
N THR A 1175 68.07 30.09 39.44
CA THR A 1175 67.19 30.67 38.43
C THR A 1175 66.21 29.60 38.00
N VAL A 1176 64.92 29.91 37.89
CA VAL A 1176 63.93 29.01 37.31
C VAL A 1176 63.20 29.70 36.16
N GLU A 1177 63.15 29.04 35.01
CA GLU A 1177 62.43 29.48 33.82
C GLU A 1177 61.15 28.66 33.66
N PHE A 1178 60.07 29.31 33.25
CA PHE A 1178 58.77 28.73 32.97
C PHE A 1178 58.41 29.00 31.51
N GLU A 1179 58.00 27.96 30.77
CA GLU A 1179 57.38 28.08 29.45
C GLU A 1179 55.98 27.46 29.52
N VAL A 1180 54.95 28.24 29.17
CA VAL A 1180 53.54 27.85 29.33
C VAL A 1180 52.92 27.59 27.96
N TYR A 1181 52.24 26.45 27.79
CA TYR A 1181 51.69 25.99 26.53
C TYR A 1181 50.19 25.71 26.62
N SER A 1182 49.49 25.91 25.49
CA SER A 1182 48.03 25.73 25.42
C SER A 1182 47.57 24.27 25.41
N LYS A 1183 48.43 23.30 25.08
CA LYS A 1183 48.11 21.85 25.13
C LYS A 1183 49.10 21.08 25.99
N ARG A 1184 48.77 19.82 26.31
CA ARG A 1184 49.61 18.91 27.11
C ARG A 1184 50.94 18.59 26.42
N GLY A 1185 51.98 18.34 27.21
CA GLY A 1185 53.26 17.81 26.73
C GLY A 1185 54.10 18.81 25.93
N LEU A 1186 53.94 20.12 26.18
CA LEU A 1186 54.53 21.22 25.40
C LEU A 1186 54.02 21.30 23.95
N ASN A 1187 52.85 20.70 23.68
CA ASN A 1187 52.15 20.85 22.40
C ASN A 1187 51.27 22.12 22.43
N GLY A 1188 50.83 22.58 21.26
CA GLY A 1188 50.04 23.81 21.13
C GLY A 1188 50.89 25.09 21.07
N GLU A 1189 50.25 26.25 21.23
CA GLU A 1189 50.91 27.55 21.18
C GLU A 1189 51.61 27.87 22.51
N LEU A 1190 52.80 28.49 22.44
CA LEU A 1190 53.50 29.03 23.60
C LEU A 1190 52.75 30.28 24.08
N LEU A 1191 52.01 30.14 25.17
CA LEU A 1191 51.17 31.17 25.78
C LEU A 1191 51.99 32.24 26.51
N GLY A 1192 53.15 31.88 27.05
CA GLY A 1192 54.03 32.84 27.73
C GLY A 1192 55.27 32.21 28.35
N THR A 1193 56.19 33.06 28.82
CA THR A 1193 57.39 32.63 29.56
C THR A 1193 57.64 33.52 30.77
N ALA A 1194 58.20 32.96 31.84
CA ALA A 1194 58.61 33.70 33.03
C ALA A 1194 59.98 33.21 33.52
N THR A 1195 60.81 34.11 34.04
CA THR A 1195 62.11 33.76 34.63
C THR A 1195 62.20 34.38 36.01
N ILE A 1196 62.60 33.60 37.02
CA ILE A 1196 62.78 34.09 38.39
C ILE A 1196 64.16 33.71 38.90
N ASP A 1197 64.97 34.73 39.22
CA ASP A 1197 66.20 34.55 40.00
C ASP A 1197 65.88 34.60 41.50
N PHE A 1198 66.42 33.66 42.29
CA PHE A 1198 66.26 33.66 43.75
C PHE A 1198 67.49 33.06 44.43
N THR A 1199 67.69 33.34 45.71
CA THR A 1199 68.83 32.82 46.48
C THR A 1199 68.35 32.05 47.69
N LEU A 1200 68.74 30.79 47.82
CA LEU A 1200 68.45 29.97 49.01
C LEU A 1200 69.59 30.08 50.02
N VAL A 1201 69.25 30.36 51.29
CA VAL A 1201 70.21 30.45 52.40
C VAL A 1201 69.75 29.61 53.60
N GLU A 1202 70.70 29.09 54.39
CA GLU A 1202 70.38 28.37 55.65
C GLU A 1202 69.69 29.29 56.67
N SER A 1203 70.02 30.58 56.66
CA SER A 1203 69.36 31.62 57.47
C SER A 1203 69.60 33.00 56.85
N VAL A 1204 68.60 33.88 56.84
CA VAL A 1204 68.78 35.27 56.36
C VAL A 1204 69.63 36.04 57.39
N PRO A 1205 70.73 36.72 56.99
CA PRO A 1205 71.44 37.64 57.88
C PRO A 1205 70.54 38.83 58.24
N VAL A 1206 70.39 39.13 59.54
CA VAL A 1206 69.61 40.27 60.05
C VAL A 1206 70.18 41.62 59.61
#